data_AF-A0A2A3J1M4-F1
#
_entry.id   AF-A0A2A3J1M4-F1
#
_cell.length_a   1.000
_cell.length_b   1.000
_cell.length_c   1.000
_cell.angle_alpha   90.00
_cell.angle_beta   90.00
_cell.angle_gamma   90.00
#
_symmetry.space_group_name_H-M   'P 1'
#
loop_
_entity.id
_entity.type
_entity.pdbx_description
1 polymer ?
#
loop_
_entity_poly.entity_id
_entity_poly.type
_entity_poly.pdbx_seq_one_letter_code
_entity_poly.pdbx_strand_id
1 'polypeptide(L)'
;MHEIRPRGAARIRARSTVLAVLTAVTLGLTTAGTATAQQATNEKPRQVGRVDLTDRAAAPAPATATSAFPKQSGEHCEATKAGSKERRAGAVKACVSTSPAPAARTKAQPQSLAATAAAAAASCSVTPGNYSYERFSYCVSGVNVLYLLRDSKGAELGRATLTVSTSASLPASGTTWSEQVTVTMTAASGEVTALNAKFRAACGTGCTATKTAPWYVSDLVLGQSLTGTVTYSSSPAAGAVAQFLTSYKMYVTSPGATAIDPNASWDNPRKIRCDNAVGGTSTAGCVIPSITPVVPMDTRTSGQGAAVAAYVWAQHYLDDHWGRDKLLTRATSGIADRTNSTCGSFKALSVIPTDTCGEFPFAETKEGGIDGSRCAEVIPNFDNGGWDFIALNGGSDLDPTTPCVRAHVPAANKQFADDQLSAGFQDQRVIDAEQFELKVTATSPGSCLNNAPSGSRRSGNGWIKNTTETVPHIRKTDTSSPAAERATVAQACLGKAYVKGTEATRSAITGWEDAQNFAGLPGVPTAGLARCHLIANVFGGTGQDDDGGQTNLVPCWQVGMNTGTPSMRTPCESDVVKELDADDFGPDDSIFYEVTPVYQNAESTIPVGVHMSGTLVRANGWSHPVFDDMYISNTQANTGLYNLGN
;
A
#
# COMPACT_ATOMS: atom_id res chain seq x y z
N MET A 1 6.33 -16.52 65.53
CA MET A 1 6.29 -17.90 66.03
C MET A 1 4.83 -18.32 66.15
N HIS A 2 4.58 -19.58 65.79
CA HIS A 2 3.34 -20.38 65.64
C HIS A 2 2.15 -20.08 66.60
N GLU A 3 0.89 -20.47 66.35
CA GLU A 3 0.38 -21.80 65.93
C GLU A 3 -1.16 -21.72 65.62
N ILE A 4 -1.68 -22.07 64.42
CA ILE A 4 -2.33 -23.33 63.93
C ILE A 4 -3.73 -23.70 64.53
N ARG A 5 -4.79 -23.53 63.69
CA ARG A 5 -5.94 -24.42 63.31
C ARG A 5 -6.87 -25.09 64.38
N PRO A 6 -8.16 -25.40 64.05
CA PRO A 6 -8.51 -26.52 63.15
C PRO A 6 -9.74 -26.36 62.23
N ARG A 7 -9.85 -27.37 61.34
CA ARG A 7 -10.84 -27.67 60.29
C ARG A 7 -12.17 -28.19 60.84
N GLY A 8 -13.22 -28.10 60.03
CA GLY A 8 -14.38 -29.00 60.08
C GLY A 8 -15.27 -28.86 58.84
N ALA A 9 -15.39 -29.93 58.06
CA ALA A 9 -16.26 -30.06 56.89
C ALA A 9 -17.45 -30.98 57.20
N ALA A 10 -18.56 -30.84 56.45
CA ALA A 10 -19.18 -31.91 55.64
C ALA A 10 -20.72 -31.93 55.59
N ARG A 11 -21.21 -32.50 54.46
CA ARG A 11 -22.49 -33.18 54.14
C ARG A 11 -23.58 -32.32 53.48
N ILE A 12 -23.90 -32.48 52.18
CA ILE A 12 -24.38 -33.62 51.35
C ILE A 12 -25.87 -33.95 51.58
N ARG A 13 -26.68 -33.80 50.53
CA ARG A 13 -27.68 -34.73 49.91
C ARG A 13 -28.81 -33.93 49.23
N ALA A 14 -29.56 -34.39 48.22
CA ALA A 14 -29.35 -35.11 46.96
C ALA A 14 -30.76 -35.32 46.33
N ARG A 15 -30.80 -35.51 45.00
CA ARG A 15 -31.80 -36.25 44.17
C ARG A 15 -33.02 -35.52 43.55
N SER A 16 -32.88 -35.28 42.24
CA SER A 16 -33.56 -35.94 41.10
C SER A 16 -35.07 -36.25 41.14
N THR A 17 -35.80 -35.82 40.09
CA THR A 17 -36.75 -36.68 39.35
C THR A 17 -36.98 -36.17 37.92
N VAL A 18 -37.05 -37.12 37.00
CA VAL A 18 -37.32 -37.03 35.54
C VAL A 18 -38.83 -37.07 35.31
N LEU A 19 -39.36 -36.37 34.29
CA LEU A 19 -40.50 -36.88 33.51
C LEU A 19 -40.55 -36.26 32.11
N ALA A 20 -40.59 -37.14 31.11
CA ALA A 20 -40.87 -36.83 29.71
C ALA A 20 -42.38 -36.91 29.45
N VAL A 21 -42.92 -36.04 28.58
CA VAL A 21 -44.24 -36.24 27.95
C VAL A 21 -44.15 -35.82 26.48
N LEU A 22 -44.36 -36.81 25.60
CA LEU A 22 -44.70 -36.63 24.20
C LEU A 22 -46.08 -35.99 24.06
N THR A 23 -46.23 -35.06 23.12
CA THR A 23 -47.52 -34.80 22.46
C THR A 23 -47.28 -34.64 20.97
N ALA A 24 -47.70 -35.65 20.22
CA ALA A 24 -48.06 -35.51 18.81
C ALA A 24 -49.49 -34.95 18.75
N VAL A 25 -49.83 -34.17 17.71
CA VAL A 25 -51.10 -34.26 16.97
C VAL A 25 -51.20 -33.21 15.84
N THR A 26 -51.47 -33.78 14.66
CA THR A 26 -52.22 -33.31 13.47
C THR A 26 -51.68 -32.31 12.45
N LEU A 27 -51.59 -32.86 11.23
CA LEU A 27 -51.64 -32.20 9.92
C LEU A 27 -52.89 -31.32 9.75
N GLY A 28 -52.68 -30.14 9.16
CA GLY A 28 -53.70 -29.37 8.46
C GLY A 28 -53.22 -29.05 7.04
N LEU A 29 -53.66 -29.84 6.06
CA LEU A 29 -53.59 -29.51 4.64
C LEU A 29 -54.60 -28.39 4.37
N THR A 30 -54.12 -27.23 3.92
CA THR A 30 -54.96 -26.26 3.22
C THR A 30 -54.35 -25.96 1.86
N THR A 31 -55.17 -26.19 0.84
CA THR A 31 -54.94 -25.99 -0.58
C THR A 31 -54.81 -24.49 -0.89
N ALA A 32 -53.63 -24.05 -1.31
CA ALA A 32 -53.44 -22.73 -1.91
C ALA A 32 -53.73 -22.80 -3.41
N GLY A 33 -54.68 -21.97 -3.84
CA GLY A 33 -55.05 -21.78 -5.24
C GLY A 33 -53.87 -21.22 -6.05
N THR A 34 -53.73 -21.73 -7.27
CA THR A 34 -52.77 -21.27 -8.27
C THR A 34 -53.16 -19.88 -8.77
N ALA A 35 -52.56 -18.84 -8.19
CA ALA A 35 -52.43 -17.54 -8.85
C ALA A 35 -51.16 -17.57 -9.70
N THR A 36 -51.34 -17.42 -11.01
CA THR A 36 -50.27 -17.30 -12.01
C THR A 36 -49.39 -16.10 -11.70
N ALA A 37 -48.21 -16.35 -11.14
CA ALA A 37 -47.11 -15.39 -11.16
C ALA A 37 -46.67 -15.23 -12.63
N GLN A 38 -46.97 -14.06 -13.21
CA GLN A 38 -46.32 -13.63 -14.44
C GLN A 38 -44.82 -13.63 -14.19
N GLN A 39 -44.11 -14.49 -14.94
CA GLN A 39 -42.67 -14.46 -15.06
C GLN A 39 -42.26 -13.05 -15.48
N ALA A 40 -41.64 -12.31 -14.54
CA ALA A 40 -40.80 -11.19 -14.90
C ALA A 40 -39.71 -11.75 -15.81
N THR A 41 -39.66 -11.18 -17.00
CA THR A 41 -38.70 -11.47 -18.06
C THR A 41 -37.27 -11.45 -17.53
N ASN A 42 -36.48 -12.44 -17.94
CA ASN A 42 -35.01 -12.49 -17.82
C ASN A 42 -34.37 -11.17 -18.27
N GLU A 43 -34.17 -10.22 -17.36
CA GLU A 43 -33.17 -9.17 -17.55
C GLU A 43 -31.82 -9.73 -17.13
N LYS A 44 -30.90 -9.84 -18.10
CA LYS A 44 -29.50 -10.17 -17.83
C LYS A 44 -28.95 -9.12 -16.85
N PRO A 45 -28.21 -9.52 -15.79
CA PRO A 45 -27.42 -8.58 -15.00
C PRO A 45 -26.50 -7.78 -15.94
N ARG A 46 -26.49 -6.45 -15.80
CA ARG A 46 -25.70 -5.54 -16.65
C ARG A 46 -24.76 -4.68 -15.80
N GLN A 47 -23.56 -4.46 -16.35
CA GLN A 47 -22.44 -3.78 -15.71
C GLN A 47 -22.71 -2.26 -15.58
N VAL A 48 -22.49 -1.69 -14.40
CA VAL A 48 -22.74 -0.27 -14.07
C VAL A 48 -21.48 0.55 -13.85
N GLY A 49 -20.32 -0.05 -14.11
CA GLY A 49 -19.05 0.62 -13.99
C GLY A 49 -17.91 -0.39 -13.94
N ARG A 50 -16.74 0.09 -14.34
CA ARG A 50 -15.47 -0.60 -14.18
C ARG A 50 -14.56 0.34 -13.41
N VAL A 51 -13.92 -0.19 -12.37
CA VAL A 51 -12.79 0.49 -11.74
C VAL A 51 -11.56 -0.17 -12.31
N ASP A 52 -10.96 0.50 -13.28
CA ASP A 52 -9.63 0.13 -13.74
C ASP A 52 -8.61 0.49 -12.66
N LEU A 53 -7.71 -0.43 -12.36
CA LEU A 53 -6.59 -0.24 -11.44
C LEU A 53 -5.54 0.77 -11.96
N THR A 54 -5.85 1.48 -13.05
CA THR A 54 -5.04 2.43 -13.81
C THR A 54 -5.07 3.85 -13.23
N ASP A 55 -6.03 4.19 -12.36
CA ASP A 55 -6.10 5.48 -11.68
C ASP A 55 -5.06 5.54 -10.55
N ARG A 56 -3.80 5.69 -10.98
CA ARG A 56 -2.62 5.75 -10.12
C ARG A 56 -2.60 7.07 -9.37
N ALA A 57 -3.03 7.06 -8.12
CA ALA A 57 -2.42 7.95 -7.15
C ALA A 57 -1.03 7.38 -6.82
N ALA A 58 0.04 8.14 -7.10
CA ALA A 58 1.41 7.77 -6.73
C ALA A 58 1.48 7.34 -5.25
N ALA A 59 2.39 6.42 -4.92
CA ALA A 59 2.76 6.16 -3.52
C ALA A 59 2.95 7.51 -2.83
N PRO A 60 2.30 7.75 -1.68
CA PRO A 60 2.13 9.10 -1.17
C PRO A 60 3.50 9.74 -0.98
N ALA A 61 3.76 10.82 -1.72
CA ALA A 61 4.56 11.88 -1.13
C ALA A 61 3.78 12.28 0.13
N PRO A 62 4.40 12.27 1.31
CA PRO A 62 3.74 12.74 2.52
C PRO A 62 3.13 14.11 2.24
N ALA A 63 1.88 14.34 2.68
CA ALA A 63 1.24 15.64 2.55
C ALA A 63 2.15 16.67 3.23
N THR A 64 2.90 17.39 2.41
CA THR A 64 3.97 18.27 2.87
C THR A 64 3.38 19.66 2.95
N ALA A 65 3.15 20.13 4.16
CA ALA A 65 2.70 21.50 4.37
C ALA A 65 3.89 22.35 4.81
N THR A 66 3.98 23.58 4.30
CA THR A 66 4.98 24.54 4.74
C THR A 66 4.36 25.61 5.64
N SER A 67 5.20 26.26 6.44
CA SER A 67 4.84 27.52 7.09
C SER A 67 6.05 28.43 7.19
N ALA A 68 5.82 29.73 7.03
CA ALA A 68 6.87 30.71 7.27
C ALA A 68 7.39 30.63 8.70
N PHE A 69 8.68 30.89 8.87
CA PHE A 69 9.24 31.13 10.20
C PHE A 69 8.49 32.30 10.89
N PRO A 70 8.22 32.22 12.20
CA PRO A 70 7.56 33.29 12.93
C PRO A 70 8.28 34.63 12.74
N LYS A 71 7.52 35.74 12.75
CA LYS A 71 8.07 37.08 12.57
C LYS A 71 9.18 37.34 13.60
N GLN A 72 10.26 37.99 13.14
CA GLN A 72 11.52 38.27 13.86
C GLN A 72 11.32 38.50 15.36
N SER A 73 12.11 37.82 16.20
CA SER A 73 12.30 38.31 17.57
C SER A 73 12.95 39.69 17.49
N GLY A 74 12.48 40.65 18.30
CA GLY A 74 13.10 41.97 18.39
C GLY A 74 14.60 41.86 18.71
N GLU A 75 15.39 42.87 18.31
CA GLU A 75 16.81 42.94 18.64
C GLU A 75 16.98 43.04 20.17
N HIS A 76 17.69 42.08 20.77
CA HIS A 76 18.03 42.07 22.19
C HIS A 76 19.48 42.48 22.38
N CYS A 77 19.73 43.60 23.06
CA CYS A 77 21.08 44.14 23.27
C CYS A 77 21.49 44.08 24.73
N GLU A 78 22.65 43.49 25.01
CA GLU A 78 23.27 43.45 26.35
C GLU A 78 24.59 44.20 26.37
N ALA A 79 24.99 44.70 27.54
CA ALA A 79 26.29 45.33 27.72
C ALA A 79 27.41 44.27 27.62
N THR A 80 28.46 44.58 26.87
CA THR A 80 29.65 43.70 26.80
C THR A 80 30.33 43.60 28.16
N LYS A 81 30.73 42.40 28.57
CA LYS A 81 31.43 42.15 29.85
C LYS A 81 32.69 43.02 29.98
N ALA A 82 32.87 43.66 31.14
CA ALA A 82 34.08 44.43 31.44
C ALA A 82 35.34 43.54 31.34
N GLY A 83 36.40 44.06 30.70
CA GLY A 83 37.67 43.33 30.52
C GLY A 83 37.70 42.29 29.39
N SER A 84 36.56 42.04 28.72
CA SER A 84 36.48 41.16 27.53
C SER A 84 37.30 41.70 26.34
N LYS A 85 37.64 40.82 25.39
CA LYS A 85 38.30 41.21 24.14
C LYS A 85 37.49 42.29 23.41
N GLU A 86 36.17 42.12 23.37
CA GLU A 86 35.25 43.02 22.69
C GLU A 86 35.23 44.41 23.35
N ARG A 87 35.22 44.45 24.70
CA ARG A 87 35.27 45.71 25.44
C ARG A 87 36.61 46.44 25.24
N ARG A 88 37.72 45.71 25.06
CA ARG A 88 39.03 46.29 24.72
C ARG A 88 39.07 46.81 23.29
N ALA A 89 38.31 46.21 22.38
CA ALA A 89 38.12 46.67 21.01
C ALA A 89 37.12 47.84 20.89
N GLY A 90 36.65 48.40 22.02
CA GLY A 90 35.77 49.57 22.05
C GLY A 90 34.28 49.26 22.04
N ALA A 91 33.88 47.98 22.02
CA ALA A 91 32.48 47.61 22.06
C ALA A 91 31.87 47.90 23.43
N VAL A 92 30.63 48.41 23.44
CA VAL A 92 29.87 48.57 24.68
C VAL A 92 28.60 47.75 24.76
N LYS A 93 28.08 47.29 23.62
CA LYS A 93 26.87 46.46 23.53
C LYS A 93 27.04 45.35 22.49
N ALA A 94 26.42 44.21 22.77
CA ALA A 94 26.23 43.09 21.86
C ALA A 94 24.73 42.88 21.64
N CYS A 95 24.30 42.82 20.39
CA CYS A 95 22.89 42.72 20.01
C CYS A 95 22.63 41.45 19.22
N VAL A 96 21.54 40.75 19.52
CA VAL A 96 21.14 39.52 18.81
C VAL A 96 19.70 39.61 18.33
N SER A 97 19.44 39.11 17.13
CA SER A 97 18.09 39.02 16.55
C SER A 97 17.91 37.73 15.76
N THR A 98 16.66 37.31 15.58
CA THR A 98 16.30 36.15 14.76
C THR A 98 15.51 36.58 13.52
N SER A 99 15.75 35.91 12.40
CA SER A 99 15.03 36.15 11.14
C SER A 99 15.06 34.92 10.25
N PRO A 100 14.11 34.74 9.33
CA PRO A 100 14.28 33.78 8.26
C PRO A 100 15.45 34.20 7.35
N ALA A 101 16.21 33.22 6.85
CA ALA A 101 17.22 33.48 5.83
C ALA A 101 16.54 34.08 4.58
N PRO A 102 17.12 35.12 3.97
CA PRO A 102 16.59 35.65 2.73
C PRO A 102 16.64 34.57 1.65
N ALA A 103 15.53 34.39 0.94
CA ALA A 103 15.51 33.52 -0.24
C ALA A 103 16.62 33.98 -1.20
N ALA A 104 17.53 33.06 -1.56
CA ALA A 104 18.65 33.38 -2.44
C ALA A 104 18.12 33.99 -3.74
N ARG A 105 18.47 35.24 -4.04
CA ARG A 105 18.28 35.80 -5.38
C ARG A 105 19.18 35.01 -6.32
N THR A 106 18.59 34.27 -7.25
CA THR A 106 19.28 33.57 -8.33
C THR A 106 20.07 34.56 -9.18
N LYS A 107 21.36 34.74 -8.85
CA LYS A 107 22.37 35.21 -9.82
C LYS A 107 23.25 34.02 -10.14
N ALA A 108 23.23 33.63 -11.40
CA ALA A 108 24.05 32.55 -11.96
C ALA A 108 25.54 32.85 -11.77
N GLN A 109 26.26 31.97 -11.07
CA GLN A 109 27.72 31.75 -11.23
C GLN A 109 28.17 30.47 -10.49
N PRO A 110 29.35 29.89 -10.82
CA PRO A 110 29.47 28.52 -11.29
C PRO A 110 29.79 27.53 -10.16
N GLN A 111 29.37 26.28 -10.38
CA GLN A 111 29.66 25.14 -9.50
C GLN A 111 31.16 24.86 -9.42
N SER A 112 31.73 24.95 -8.22
CA SER A 112 32.97 24.23 -7.88
C SER A 112 32.59 22.93 -7.19
N LEU A 113 32.89 21.81 -7.86
CA LEU A 113 32.88 20.46 -7.34
C LEU A 113 33.92 20.32 -6.21
N ALA A 114 33.47 20.03 -4.98
CA ALA A 114 34.17 19.18 -4.01
C ALA A 114 33.40 19.14 -2.68
N ALA A 115 32.78 18.00 -2.36
CA ALA A 115 32.77 17.43 -1.00
C ALA A 115 32.14 16.03 -1.03
N THR A 116 32.96 15.07 -0.62
CA THR A 116 32.73 13.64 -0.45
C THR A 116 31.68 13.29 0.60
N ALA A 117 31.09 12.11 0.41
CA ALA A 117 30.08 11.45 1.23
C ALA A 117 30.39 11.38 2.74
N ALA A 118 29.37 11.67 3.54
CA ALA A 118 29.22 11.22 4.93
C ALA A 118 27.72 11.00 5.21
N ALA A 119 27.43 9.91 5.92
CA ALA A 119 26.14 9.24 6.00
C ALA A 119 25.03 9.99 6.78
N ALA A 120 23.80 9.80 6.29
CA ALA A 120 22.52 9.91 7.00
C ALA A 120 22.22 11.22 7.78
N ALA A 121 22.16 12.34 7.07
CA ALA A 121 21.26 13.44 7.44
C ALA A 121 20.03 13.34 6.53
N ALA A 122 18.83 13.22 7.09
CA ALA A 122 17.61 13.53 6.36
C ALA A 122 17.72 15.01 5.95
N SER A 123 18.18 15.24 4.72
CA SER A 123 18.41 16.56 4.17
C SER A 123 17.05 17.21 3.97
N CYS A 124 16.72 18.18 4.82
CA CYS A 124 15.56 19.01 4.60
C CYS A 124 15.81 19.88 3.38
N SER A 125 15.38 19.41 2.20
CA SER A 125 15.32 20.19 0.96
C SER A 125 14.16 21.18 1.02
N VAL A 126 14.16 22.05 2.02
CA VAL A 126 13.12 23.06 2.23
C VAL A 126 13.65 24.41 1.78
N THR A 127 12.76 25.27 1.28
CA THR A 127 13.08 26.68 1.07
C THR A 127 13.62 27.25 2.38
N PRO A 128 14.82 27.87 2.39
CA PRO A 128 15.38 28.45 3.60
C PRO A 128 14.41 29.44 4.25
N GLY A 129 14.28 29.36 5.57
CA GLY A 129 13.36 30.19 6.36
C GLY A 129 11.92 29.66 6.46
N ASN A 130 11.63 28.47 5.91
CA ASN A 130 10.33 27.82 6.05
C ASN A 130 10.45 26.49 6.81
N TYR A 131 9.45 26.23 7.65
CA TYR A 131 9.22 24.89 8.16
C TYR A 131 8.55 24.04 7.08
N SER A 132 8.88 22.75 7.05
CA SER A 132 8.18 21.69 6.36
C SER A 132 7.63 20.70 7.38
N TYR A 133 6.41 20.24 7.15
CA TYR A 133 5.70 19.31 8.03
C TYR A 133 5.10 18.18 7.22
N GLU A 134 5.29 16.99 7.73
CA GLU A 134 4.49 15.82 7.43
C GLU A 134 3.77 15.40 8.71
N ARG A 135 2.88 14.42 8.62
CA ARG A 135 2.13 13.98 9.80
C ARG A 135 3.03 13.48 10.94
N PHE A 136 4.14 12.83 10.60
CA PHE A 136 5.07 12.24 11.54
C PHE A 136 6.47 12.86 11.47
N SER A 137 6.63 14.03 10.85
CA SER A 137 7.93 14.69 10.78
C SER A 137 7.79 16.20 10.68
N TYR A 138 8.80 16.92 11.12
CA TYR A 138 8.93 18.34 10.84
C TYR A 138 10.38 18.73 10.73
N CYS A 139 10.65 19.77 9.94
CA CYS A 139 11.95 20.39 9.92
C CYS A 139 11.95 21.83 9.43
N VAL A 140 13.03 22.54 9.73
CA VAL A 140 13.30 23.89 9.24
C VAL A 140 14.78 23.99 8.88
N SER A 141 15.09 24.70 7.80
CA SER A 141 16.44 25.15 7.48
C SER A 141 16.45 26.66 7.31
N GLY A 142 17.60 27.31 7.52
CA GLY A 142 17.73 28.74 7.24
C GLY A 142 17.09 29.66 8.27
N VAL A 143 17.15 29.34 9.57
CA VAL A 143 16.84 30.32 10.62
C VAL A 143 18.11 31.10 10.92
N ASN A 144 18.13 32.40 10.61
CA ASN A 144 19.27 33.27 10.86
C ASN A 144 19.22 33.88 12.25
N VAL A 145 20.31 33.72 13.00
CA VAL A 145 20.59 34.43 14.24
C VAL A 145 21.73 35.41 13.96
N LEU A 146 21.41 36.71 13.94
CA LEU A 146 22.39 37.77 13.67
C LEU A 146 22.94 38.28 15.00
N TYR A 147 24.27 38.28 15.12
CA TYR A 147 25.01 38.89 16.23
C TYR A 147 25.71 40.17 15.74
N LEU A 148 25.51 41.28 16.44
CA LEU A 148 26.14 42.57 16.17
C LEU A 148 26.89 43.07 17.39
N LEU A 149 28.10 43.58 17.15
CA LEU A 149 28.91 44.23 18.17
C LEU A 149 28.96 45.74 17.90
N ARG A 150 28.62 46.57 18.89
CA ARG A 150 28.51 48.03 18.71
C ARG A 150 29.30 48.83 19.74
N ASP A 151 29.85 49.95 19.30
CA ASP A 151 30.54 50.93 20.15
C ASP A 151 29.55 51.85 20.91
N SER A 152 30.08 52.82 21.67
CA SER A 152 29.27 53.78 22.44
C SER A 152 28.47 54.77 21.61
N LYS A 153 28.79 54.93 20.32
CA LYS A 153 28.09 55.76 19.35
C LYS A 153 27.09 54.95 18.51
N GLY A 154 27.00 53.63 18.74
CA GLY A 154 26.14 52.72 18.00
C GLY A 154 26.74 52.23 16.68
N ALA A 155 28.00 52.54 16.39
CA ALA A 155 28.71 52.08 15.20
C ALA A 155 29.01 50.58 15.31
N GLU A 156 28.85 49.86 14.19
CA GLU A 156 29.12 48.43 14.11
C GLU A 156 30.63 48.17 14.08
N LEU A 157 31.13 47.41 15.05
CA LEU A 157 32.53 46.99 15.14
C LEU A 157 32.76 45.58 14.57
N GLY A 158 31.69 44.79 14.47
CA GLY A 158 31.73 43.46 13.87
C GLY A 158 30.37 42.79 13.88
N ARG A 159 30.25 41.74 13.06
CA ARG A 159 29.01 40.99 12.91
C ARG A 159 29.27 39.51 12.67
N ALA A 160 28.29 38.70 13.02
CA ALA A 160 28.27 37.30 12.63
C ALA A 160 26.84 36.81 12.39
N THR A 161 26.70 35.83 11.50
CA THR A 161 25.42 35.18 11.22
C THR A 161 25.55 33.70 11.51
N LEU A 162 24.69 33.20 12.40
CA LEU A 162 24.51 31.77 12.62
C LEU A 162 23.26 31.32 11.88
N THR A 163 23.33 30.20 11.17
CA THR A 163 22.19 29.56 10.54
C THR A 163 21.82 28.32 11.32
N VAL A 164 20.56 28.22 11.75
CA VAL A 164 20.02 27.08 12.49
C VAL A 164 19.14 26.24 11.55
N SER A 165 19.29 24.93 11.67
CA SER A 165 18.39 23.94 11.09
C SER A 165 17.98 22.93 12.16
N THR A 166 16.71 22.55 12.17
CA THR A 166 16.23 21.47 13.05
C THR A 166 15.35 20.50 12.30
N SER A 167 15.36 19.24 12.72
CA SER A 167 14.52 18.18 12.14
C SER A 167 14.19 17.12 13.18
N ALA A 168 12.97 16.59 13.14
CA ALA A 168 12.55 15.49 14.00
C ALA A 168 11.57 14.55 13.29
N SER A 169 11.59 13.28 13.70
CA SER A 169 10.57 12.29 13.39
C SER A 169 9.76 12.01 14.64
N LEU A 170 8.43 12.06 14.51
CA LEU A 170 7.49 11.77 15.58
C LEU A 170 7.11 10.28 15.54
N PRO A 171 7.10 9.59 16.69
CA PRO A 171 6.74 8.18 16.76
C PRO A 171 5.23 7.97 16.60
N ALA A 172 4.83 7.14 15.64
CA ALA A 172 3.45 6.62 15.57
C ALA A 172 3.11 5.71 16.79
N SER A 173 4.14 5.07 17.37
CA SER A 173 4.08 4.27 18.59
C SER A 173 5.23 4.66 19.53
N GLY A 174 4.90 4.98 20.77
CA GLY A 174 5.78 5.61 21.76
C GLY A 174 5.63 7.13 21.78
N THR A 175 6.02 7.79 22.87
CA THR A 175 5.78 9.23 23.07
C THR A 175 7.05 10.01 23.38
N THR A 176 8.21 9.43 23.07
CA THR A 176 9.53 10.04 23.22
C THR A 176 10.15 10.20 21.84
N TRP A 177 10.67 11.39 21.53
CA TRP A 177 11.35 11.66 20.27
C TRP A 177 12.54 12.58 20.46
N SER A 178 13.46 12.53 19.51
CA SER A 178 14.61 13.44 19.47
C SER A 178 14.51 14.37 18.27
N GLU A 179 14.91 15.61 18.48
CA GLU A 179 15.06 16.61 17.44
C GLU A 179 16.55 16.88 17.25
N GLN A 180 17.01 16.71 16.01
CA GLN A 180 18.34 17.06 15.59
C GLN A 180 18.42 18.57 15.41
N VAL A 181 19.43 19.19 16.02
CA VAL A 181 19.70 20.62 15.90
C VAL A 181 21.09 20.77 15.29
N THR A 182 21.21 21.65 14.31
CA THR A 182 22.50 22.06 13.74
C THR A 182 22.57 23.58 13.68
N VAL A 183 23.71 24.14 14.08
CA VAL A 183 24.01 25.57 14.01
C VAL A 183 25.33 25.75 13.29
N THR A 184 25.34 26.56 12.25
CA THR A 184 26.54 26.86 11.46
C THR A 184 26.82 28.36 11.47
N MET A 185 28.06 28.77 11.69
CA MET A 185 28.46 30.17 11.49
C MET A 185 28.73 30.41 10.01
N THR A 186 27.83 31.10 9.32
CA THR A 186 27.86 31.28 7.86
C THR A 186 28.46 32.61 7.42
N ALA A 187 28.50 33.60 8.30
CA ALA A 187 29.18 34.87 8.05
C ALA A 187 29.82 35.42 9.32
N ALA A 188 30.97 36.10 9.17
CA ALA A 188 31.72 36.76 10.24
C ALA A 188 32.49 37.95 9.65
N SER A 189 32.53 39.10 10.34
CA SER A 189 33.37 40.24 9.94
C SER A 189 33.73 41.16 11.10
N GLY A 190 34.75 42.00 10.90
CA GLY A 190 35.24 42.95 11.88
C GLY A 190 35.81 42.25 13.11
N GLU A 191 35.47 42.75 14.30
CA GLU A 191 35.97 42.24 15.58
C GLU A 191 35.34 40.90 16.01
N VAL A 192 34.31 40.42 15.30
CA VAL A 192 33.64 39.14 15.61
C VAL A 192 34.29 38.02 14.80
N THR A 193 35.28 37.34 15.40
CA THR A 193 36.02 36.23 14.77
C THR A 193 35.56 34.84 15.22
N ALA A 194 34.87 34.76 16.36
CA ALA A 194 34.33 33.54 16.94
C ALA A 194 33.14 33.89 17.85
N LEU A 195 32.25 32.93 18.06
CA LEU A 195 31.10 33.05 18.96
C LEU A 195 30.95 31.80 19.82
N ASN A 196 30.42 31.96 21.02
CA ASN A 196 29.86 30.87 21.81
C ASN A 196 28.35 30.77 21.54
N ALA A 197 27.88 29.56 21.29
CA ALA A 197 26.46 29.26 21.18
C ALA A 197 26.01 28.25 22.23
N LYS A 198 24.87 28.53 22.87
CA LYS A 198 24.11 27.58 23.67
C LYS A 198 22.69 27.49 23.12
N PHE A 199 22.15 26.28 23.07
CA PHE A 199 20.78 26.05 22.65
C PHE A 199 20.00 25.40 23.79
N ARG A 200 18.76 25.85 24.00
CA ARG A 200 17.82 25.24 24.93
C ARG A 200 16.47 25.05 24.25
N ALA A 201 16.00 23.81 24.24
CA ALA A 201 14.65 23.42 23.89
C ALA A 201 13.76 23.33 25.13
N ALA A 202 12.50 23.68 24.96
CA ALA A 202 11.42 23.47 25.92
C ALA A 202 10.12 23.15 25.16
N CYS A 203 9.07 22.76 25.87
CA CYS A 203 7.75 22.54 25.28
C CYS A 203 6.64 22.92 26.26
N GLY A 204 5.44 23.13 25.73
CA GLY A 204 4.25 23.50 26.50
C GLY A 204 3.70 22.38 27.39
N THR A 205 2.62 22.68 28.11
CA THR A 205 1.93 21.73 29.01
C THR A 205 1.58 20.42 28.31
N GLY A 206 1.83 19.29 28.98
CA GLY A 206 1.64 17.95 28.43
C GLY A 206 2.88 17.37 27.73
N CYS A 207 3.98 18.12 27.69
CA CYS A 207 5.28 17.67 27.22
C CYS A 207 6.39 18.03 28.22
N THR A 208 7.46 17.22 28.22
CA THR A 208 8.69 17.47 28.96
C THR A 208 9.88 17.41 28.01
N ALA A 209 10.72 18.45 27.97
CA ALA A 209 12.02 18.40 27.30
C ALA A 209 13.02 17.69 28.24
N THR A 210 13.23 16.39 28.04
CA THR A 210 14.06 15.54 28.89
C THR A 210 15.56 15.76 28.66
N LYS A 211 15.94 16.12 27.43
CA LYS A 211 17.27 16.64 27.10
C LYS A 211 17.10 18.03 26.49
N THR A 212 17.32 19.06 27.31
CA THR A 212 17.03 20.45 26.93
C THR A 212 18.11 21.09 26.09
N ALA A 213 19.36 20.63 26.15
CA ALA A 213 20.48 21.24 25.43
C ALA A 213 21.25 20.20 24.61
N PRO A 214 21.47 20.44 23.31
CA PRO A 214 22.29 19.57 22.48
C PRO A 214 23.80 19.84 22.69
N TRP A 215 24.14 21.07 23.08
CA TRP A 215 25.47 21.54 23.49
C TRP A 215 25.33 22.71 24.49
N TYR A 216 26.34 22.91 25.34
CA TYR A 216 26.29 23.90 26.43
C TYR A 216 27.01 25.20 26.12
N VAL A 217 28.25 25.13 25.62
CA VAL A 217 29.09 26.25 25.18
C VAL A 217 30.09 25.65 24.19
N SER A 218 30.27 26.27 23.03
CA SER A 218 31.27 25.84 22.05
C SER A 218 31.69 27.02 21.20
N ASP A 219 33.01 27.15 21.01
CA ASP A 219 33.58 28.15 20.12
C ASP A 219 33.25 27.77 18.67
N LEU A 220 32.39 28.57 18.05
CA LEU A 220 32.04 28.55 16.64
C LEU A 220 32.88 29.60 15.91
N VAL A 221 33.69 29.15 14.96
CA VAL A 221 34.34 30.02 13.97
C VAL A 221 33.64 29.90 12.61
N LEU A 222 33.94 30.83 11.69
CA LEU A 222 33.35 30.86 10.35
C LEU A 222 33.51 29.50 9.64
N GLY A 223 32.39 28.96 9.12
CA GLY A 223 32.31 27.67 8.44
C GLY A 223 32.13 26.46 9.35
N GLN A 224 32.31 26.61 10.67
CA GLN A 224 32.12 25.52 11.62
C GLN A 224 30.63 25.29 11.94
N SER A 225 30.29 24.04 12.23
CA SER A 225 28.95 23.63 12.67
C SER A 225 28.98 22.94 14.03
N LEU A 226 27.94 23.17 14.83
CA LEU A 226 27.61 22.38 16.02
C LEU A 226 26.37 21.55 15.70
N THR A 227 26.43 20.26 16.04
CA THR A 227 25.37 19.29 15.74
C THR A 227 25.14 18.40 16.95
N GLY A 228 23.89 18.14 17.27
CA GLY A 228 23.47 17.41 18.47
C GLY A 228 21.96 17.39 18.63
N THR A 229 21.48 16.60 19.59
CA THR A 229 20.05 16.34 19.76
C THR A 229 19.47 16.94 21.04
N VAL A 230 18.22 17.38 20.97
CA VAL A 230 17.34 17.57 22.13
C VAL A 230 16.30 16.45 22.15
N THR A 231 15.74 16.15 23.31
CA THR A 231 14.78 15.05 23.47
C THR A 231 13.57 15.53 24.23
N TYR A 232 12.40 15.09 23.78
CA TYR A 232 11.12 15.39 24.39
C TYR A 232 10.39 14.09 24.73
N SER A 233 9.50 14.16 25.71
CA SER A 233 8.55 13.11 26.02
C SER A 233 7.18 13.69 26.36
N SER A 234 6.13 12.92 26.09
CA SER A 234 4.76 13.18 26.55
C SER A 234 4.19 11.90 27.16
N SER A 235 3.24 12.00 28.08
CA SER A 235 2.63 10.84 28.72
C SER A 235 1.12 11.03 28.89
N PRO A 236 0.37 11.11 27.78
CA PRO A 236 -1.09 11.21 27.85
C PRO A 236 -1.66 9.95 28.51
N ALA A 237 -2.68 10.12 29.35
CA ALA A 237 -3.44 9.00 29.89
C ALA A 237 -4.18 8.25 28.76
N ALA A 238 -4.60 7.00 29.03
CA ALA A 238 -5.43 6.26 28.08
C ALA A 238 -6.70 7.05 27.72
N GLY A 239 -7.01 7.13 26.42
CA GLY A 239 -8.11 7.94 25.88
C GLY A 239 -7.85 9.45 25.82
N ALA A 240 -6.72 9.94 26.36
CA ALA A 240 -6.43 11.37 26.44
C ALA A 240 -5.57 11.88 25.28
N VAL A 241 -5.64 13.20 25.06
CA VAL A 241 -4.91 13.94 24.05
C VAL A 241 -4.14 15.07 24.72
N ALA A 242 -2.84 15.19 24.44
CA ALA A 242 -1.99 16.32 24.80
C ALA A 242 -1.56 17.06 23.53
N GLN A 243 -1.67 18.39 23.51
CA GLN A 243 -1.22 19.22 22.41
C GLN A 243 -0.37 20.38 22.92
N PHE A 244 0.79 20.58 22.30
CA PHE A 244 1.76 21.59 22.75
C PHE A 244 2.64 22.06 21.58
N LEU A 245 3.28 23.21 21.74
CA LEU A 245 4.34 23.67 20.85
C LEU A 245 5.70 23.32 21.47
N THR A 246 6.70 23.05 20.63
CA THR A 246 8.10 23.12 21.03
C THR A 246 8.59 24.56 20.91
N SER A 247 9.52 24.94 21.78
CA SER A 247 10.02 26.30 21.93
C SER A 247 11.53 26.27 22.09
N TYR A 248 12.20 27.28 21.58
CA TYR A 248 13.64 27.32 21.43
C TYR A 248 14.20 28.63 21.95
N LYS A 249 15.32 28.53 22.66
CA LYS A 249 16.10 29.65 23.16
C LYS A 249 17.55 29.43 22.78
N MET A 250 18.16 30.44 22.17
CA MET A 250 19.57 30.45 21.83
C MET A 250 20.26 31.59 22.57
N TYR A 251 21.46 31.29 23.07
CA TYR A 251 22.32 32.24 23.77
C TYR A 251 23.60 32.36 22.95
N VAL A 252 23.80 33.52 22.34
CA VAL A 252 24.97 33.79 21.49
C VAL A 252 25.83 34.85 22.15
N THR A 253 27.10 34.53 22.43
CA THR A 253 28.04 35.47 23.07
C THR A 253 29.39 35.45 22.41
N SER A 254 30.25 36.42 22.73
CA SER A 254 31.67 36.30 22.44
C SER A 254 32.37 35.26 23.33
N PRO A 255 33.50 34.69 22.89
CA PRO A 255 34.36 33.85 23.73
C PRO A 255 34.72 34.50 25.08
N GLY A 256 34.51 33.78 26.19
CA GLY A 256 34.77 34.27 27.55
C GLY A 256 33.69 35.18 28.16
N ALA A 257 32.66 35.54 27.41
CA ALA A 257 31.45 36.20 27.92
C ALA A 257 30.41 35.16 28.38
N THR A 258 29.63 35.51 29.41
CA THR A 258 28.55 34.68 29.95
C THR A 258 27.23 35.35 29.64
N ALA A 259 26.38 34.73 28.81
CA ALA A 259 25.00 35.19 28.62
C ALA A 259 24.19 34.83 29.87
N ILE A 260 23.47 35.81 30.39
CA ILE A 260 22.54 35.66 31.51
C ILE A 260 21.10 35.47 31.01
N ASP A 261 20.75 36.04 29.84
CA ASP A 261 19.44 35.89 29.22
C ASP A 261 19.51 35.31 27.79
N PRO A 262 18.45 34.62 27.33
CA PRO A 262 18.36 34.19 25.94
C PRO A 262 18.20 35.41 25.04
N ASN A 263 19.05 35.54 24.03
CA ASN A 263 19.05 36.69 23.13
C ASN A 263 18.49 36.37 21.73
N ALA A 264 18.01 35.13 21.55
CA ALA A 264 17.21 34.67 20.42
C ALA A 264 16.18 33.64 20.92
N SER A 265 14.91 33.78 20.52
CA SER A 265 13.84 32.84 20.90
C SER A 265 12.77 32.72 19.83
N TRP A 266 12.27 31.51 19.61
CA TRP A 266 11.16 31.24 18.69
C TRP A 266 10.46 29.94 19.08
N ASP A 267 9.25 29.74 18.55
CA ASP A 267 8.48 28.51 18.72
C ASP A 267 8.37 27.77 17.38
N ASN A 268 8.13 26.46 17.45
CA ASN A 268 7.63 25.73 16.29
C ASN A 268 6.20 26.24 15.98
N PRO A 269 5.92 26.70 14.75
CA PRO A 269 4.60 27.22 14.38
C PRO A 269 3.42 26.25 14.55
N ARG A 270 3.67 24.94 14.54
CA ARG A 270 2.63 23.91 14.60
C ARG A 270 2.69 23.12 15.89
N LYS A 271 1.49 22.80 16.41
CA LYS A 271 1.34 21.93 17.58
C LYS A 271 1.79 20.52 17.23
N ILE A 272 2.40 19.85 18.19
CA ILE A 272 2.53 18.40 18.24
C ILE A 272 1.39 17.89 19.12
N ARG A 273 0.69 16.85 18.65
CA ARG A 273 -0.29 16.10 19.43
C ARG A 273 0.34 14.79 19.83
N CYS A 274 0.42 14.49 21.11
CA CYS A 274 0.64 13.13 21.59
C CYS A 274 -0.65 12.63 22.26
N ASP A 275 -1.08 11.42 21.93
CA ASP A 275 -2.34 10.89 22.40
C ASP A 275 -2.25 9.39 22.67
N ASN A 276 -3.21 8.87 23.45
CA ASN A 276 -3.52 7.46 23.55
C ASN A 276 -5.01 7.25 23.27
N ALA A 277 -5.53 7.95 22.26
CA ALA A 277 -6.97 8.11 22.00
C ALA A 277 -7.45 7.40 20.72
N VAL A 278 -6.54 6.71 20.00
CA VAL A 278 -6.90 5.95 18.80
C VAL A 278 -7.84 4.78 19.15
N GLY A 279 -7.68 4.16 20.32
CA GLY A 279 -8.46 3.00 20.75
C GLY A 279 -7.91 1.66 20.24
N GLY A 280 -8.61 0.57 20.56
CA GLY A 280 -8.19 -0.79 20.20
C GLY A 280 -6.87 -1.20 20.86
N THR A 281 -5.96 -1.79 20.08
CA THR A 281 -4.61 -2.20 20.51
C THR A 281 -3.55 -1.11 20.32
N SER A 282 -3.94 0.08 19.83
CA SER A 282 -3.00 1.16 19.57
C SER A 282 -2.36 1.66 20.87
N THR A 283 -1.04 1.84 20.86
CA THR A 283 -0.29 2.45 21.95
C THR A 283 -0.30 3.98 21.82
N ALA A 284 0.19 4.68 22.84
CA ALA A 284 0.36 6.12 22.76
C ALA A 284 1.38 6.51 21.68
N GLY A 285 1.16 7.64 21.00
CA GLY A 285 1.98 8.11 19.88
C GLY A 285 1.84 9.61 19.63
N CYS A 286 2.64 10.17 18.72
CA CYS A 286 2.68 11.61 18.44
C CYS A 286 2.57 11.93 16.94
N VAL A 287 1.87 13.01 16.59
CA VAL A 287 1.65 13.52 15.23
C VAL A 287 1.64 15.05 15.18
N ILE A 288 1.74 15.61 13.97
CA ILE A 288 1.36 17.00 13.67
C ILE A 288 -0.13 17.00 13.25
N PRO A 289 -1.09 17.33 14.14
CA PRO A 289 -2.52 17.15 13.91
C PRO A 289 -3.11 18.06 12.82
N SER A 290 -2.39 19.11 12.42
CA SER A 290 -2.80 19.97 11.29
C SER A 290 -2.53 19.38 9.92
N ILE A 291 -1.83 18.24 9.84
CA ILE A 291 -1.61 17.50 8.59
C ILE A 291 -2.67 16.43 8.51
N THR A 292 -3.55 16.51 7.51
CA THR A 292 -4.63 15.55 7.28
C THR A 292 -4.04 14.13 7.20
N PRO A 293 -4.56 13.17 7.99
CA PRO A 293 -4.21 11.77 7.85
C PRO A 293 -4.68 11.21 6.51
N VAL A 294 -3.85 10.36 5.92
CA VAL A 294 -4.18 9.62 4.70
C VAL A 294 -4.23 8.14 5.07
N VAL A 295 -5.44 7.59 5.19
CA VAL A 295 -5.70 6.19 5.51
C VAL A 295 -5.55 5.37 4.22
N PRO A 296 -4.52 4.51 4.10
CA PRO A 296 -4.33 3.71 2.90
C PRO A 296 -5.21 2.46 2.93
N MET A 297 -5.71 2.05 1.76
CA MET A 297 -6.24 0.70 1.53
C MET A 297 -5.76 0.12 0.20
N ASP A 298 -5.78 -1.19 0.04
CA ASP A 298 -5.46 -1.89 -1.20
C ASP A 298 -6.56 -2.89 -1.62
N THR A 299 -6.85 -2.90 -2.93
CA THR A 299 -7.96 -3.65 -3.54
C THR A 299 -7.64 -5.08 -3.94
N ARG A 300 -6.40 -5.58 -3.70
CA ARG A 300 -5.74 -6.82 -4.22
C ARG A 300 -6.39 -7.56 -5.41
N THR A 301 -5.57 -8.05 -6.33
CA THR A 301 -6.01 -8.78 -7.54
C THR A 301 -6.51 -10.20 -7.32
N SER A 302 -6.62 -10.67 -6.08
CA SER A 302 -7.25 -11.96 -5.75
C SER A 302 -8.58 -11.70 -5.07
N GLY A 303 -9.45 -12.71 -4.96
CA GLY A 303 -10.81 -12.56 -4.43
C GLY A 303 -10.95 -11.83 -3.07
N GLN A 304 -9.85 -11.53 -2.37
CA GLN A 304 -9.72 -10.65 -1.22
C GLN A 304 -9.52 -9.18 -1.64
N GLY A 305 -10.61 -8.42 -1.79
CA GLY A 305 -10.50 -7.00 -2.20
C GLY A 305 -11.80 -6.35 -2.64
N ALA A 306 -12.85 -7.15 -2.86
CA ALA A 306 -14.14 -6.71 -3.38
C ALA A 306 -14.77 -5.54 -2.60
N ALA A 307 -14.67 -5.56 -1.27
CA ALA A 307 -15.20 -4.47 -0.43
C ALA A 307 -14.43 -3.16 -0.68
N VAL A 308 -13.10 -3.22 -0.67
CA VAL A 308 -12.24 -2.07 -0.94
C VAL A 308 -12.47 -1.53 -2.37
N ALA A 309 -12.67 -2.42 -3.34
CA ALA A 309 -12.98 -2.05 -4.70
C ALA A 309 -14.32 -1.31 -4.80
N ALA A 310 -15.33 -1.71 -4.05
CA ALA A 310 -16.60 -1.00 -3.97
C ALA A 310 -16.46 0.41 -3.36
N TYR A 311 -15.53 0.61 -2.42
CA TYR A 311 -15.27 1.93 -1.86
C TYR A 311 -14.66 2.87 -2.91
N VAL A 312 -13.73 2.35 -3.72
CA VAL A 312 -13.19 3.09 -4.87
C VAL A 312 -14.30 3.39 -5.87
N TRP A 313 -15.10 2.39 -6.23
CA TRP A 313 -16.23 2.62 -7.13
C TRP A 313 -17.12 3.77 -6.63
N ALA A 314 -17.46 3.79 -5.34
CA ALA A 314 -18.23 4.89 -4.76
C ALA A 314 -17.49 6.25 -4.83
N GLN A 315 -16.17 6.28 -4.62
CA GLN A 315 -15.36 7.48 -4.79
C GLN A 315 -15.38 8.05 -6.21
N HIS A 316 -15.51 7.20 -7.23
CA HIS A 316 -15.48 7.62 -8.64
C HIS A 316 -16.85 7.95 -9.19
N TYR A 317 -17.89 7.22 -8.78
CA TYR A 317 -19.18 7.23 -9.45
C TYR A 317 -20.31 7.89 -8.65
N LEU A 318 -20.11 8.24 -7.37
CA LEU A 318 -21.09 8.99 -6.58
C LEU A 318 -20.66 10.45 -6.44
N ASP A 319 -21.62 11.39 -6.54
CA ASP A 319 -21.42 12.84 -6.56
C ASP A 319 -20.70 13.40 -5.32
N ASP A 320 -20.79 12.68 -4.20
CA ASP A 320 -20.17 13.12 -2.96
C ASP A 320 -18.65 12.92 -2.93
N HIS A 321 -18.12 11.97 -3.70
CA HIS A 321 -16.69 11.66 -3.76
C HIS A 321 -16.03 11.52 -2.36
N TRP A 322 -16.75 10.92 -1.41
CA TRP A 322 -16.30 10.74 -0.02
C TRP A 322 -14.98 9.98 0.06
N GLY A 323 -14.07 10.44 0.91
CA GLY A 323 -12.72 9.89 1.05
C GLY A 323 -11.73 10.33 -0.03
N ARG A 324 -12.18 10.95 -1.14
CA ARG A 324 -11.33 11.50 -2.21
C ARG A 324 -11.35 13.04 -2.21
N ASP A 325 -12.48 13.65 -2.58
CA ASP A 325 -12.60 15.11 -2.66
C ASP A 325 -13.20 15.69 -1.38
N LYS A 326 -14.04 14.91 -0.69
CA LYS A 326 -14.58 15.24 0.63
C LYS A 326 -13.99 14.29 1.67
N LEU A 327 -13.39 14.84 2.74
CA LEU A 327 -12.80 14.05 3.81
C LEU A 327 -13.87 13.30 4.61
N LEU A 328 -13.53 12.10 5.08
CA LEU A 328 -14.33 11.34 6.04
C LEU A 328 -13.99 11.78 7.47
N THR A 329 -14.93 11.72 8.39
CA THR A 329 -14.71 12.08 9.79
C THR A 329 -14.84 10.85 10.68
N ARG A 330 -13.77 10.45 11.37
CA ARG A 330 -13.79 9.27 12.25
C ARG A 330 -14.83 9.44 13.37
N ALA A 331 -15.56 8.36 13.66
CA ALA A 331 -16.57 8.29 14.70
C ALA A 331 -16.48 6.94 15.44
N THR A 332 -16.07 6.98 16.71
CA THR A 332 -15.85 5.77 17.52
C THR A 332 -17.07 5.32 18.33
N SER A 333 -18.17 6.09 18.29
CA SER A 333 -19.43 5.79 18.97
C SER A 333 -20.58 5.66 17.98
N GLY A 334 -21.66 4.96 18.36
CA GLY A 334 -22.82 4.75 17.48
C GLY A 334 -22.51 3.97 16.19
N ILE A 335 -21.46 3.15 16.19
CA ILE A 335 -21.07 2.32 15.02
C ILE A 335 -22.18 1.31 14.71
N ALA A 336 -22.63 0.56 15.72
CA ALA A 336 -23.68 -0.44 15.57
C ALA A 336 -24.99 0.14 14.99
N ASP A 337 -25.40 1.33 15.44
CA ASP A 337 -26.59 2.00 14.93
C ASP A 337 -26.44 2.42 13.46
N ARG A 338 -25.25 2.90 13.07
CA ARG A 338 -24.94 3.27 11.68
C ARG A 338 -24.85 2.05 10.76
N THR A 339 -24.21 0.97 11.20
CA THR A 339 -24.23 -0.32 10.49
C THR A 339 -25.66 -0.82 10.34
N ASN A 340 -26.49 -0.78 11.39
CA ASN A 340 -27.88 -1.22 11.31
C ASN A 340 -28.74 -0.32 10.39
N SER A 341 -28.49 0.99 10.35
CA SER A 341 -29.17 1.92 9.44
C SER A 341 -28.88 1.58 7.96
N THR A 342 -27.62 1.28 7.63
CA THR A 342 -27.20 1.02 6.25
C THR A 342 -27.46 -0.44 5.83
N CYS A 343 -27.10 -1.39 6.69
CA CYS A 343 -27.09 -2.82 6.39
C CYS A 343 -28.16 -3.63 7.12
N GLY A 344 -28.96 -3.04 8.01
CA GLY A 344 -30.00 -3.77 8.76
C GLY A 344 -31.13 -4.33 7.88
N SER A 345 -31.35 -3.71 6.71
CA SER A 345 -32.27 -4.20 5.67
C SER A 345 -31.58 -5.03 4.58
N PHE A 346 -30.30 -5.38 4.76
CA PHE A 346 -29.52 -6.13 3.78
C PHE A 346 -30.02 -7.55 3.57
N LYS A 347 -30.17 -7.94 2.29
CA LYS A 347 -30.64 -9.26 1.89
C LYS A 347 -29.50 -10.00 1.21
N ALA A 348 -28.91 -10.95 1.93
CA ALA A 348 -27.87 -11.81 1.41
C ALA A 348 -28.32 -12.57 0.15
N LEU A 349 -27.43 -12.66 -0.84
CA LEU A 349 -27.62 -13.39 -2.09
C LEU A 349 -26.96 -14.77 -1.98
N SER A 350 -27.68 -15.80 -2.39
CA SER A 350 -27.19 -17.18 -2.35
C SER A 350 -26.03 -17.45 -3.30
N VAL A 351 -25.81 -16.58 -4.30
CA VAL A 351 -24.71 -16.70 -5.28
C VAL A 351 -23.36 -16.26 -4.71
N ILE A 352 -23.35 -15.50 -3.60
CA ILE A 352 -22.14 -15.03 -2.94
C ILE A 352 -21.95 -15.83 -1.66
N PRO A 353 -20.87 -16.64 -1.55
CA PRO A 353 -20.60 -17.40 -0.34
C PRO A 353 -20.42 -16.47 0.86
N THR A 354 -21.15 -16.72 1.95
CA THR A 354 -21.11 -15.88 3.16
C THR A 354 -21.34 -14.40 2.85
N ASP A 355 -22.35 -14.10 2.03
CA ASP A 355 -22.64 -12.73 1.59
C ASP A 355 -22.89 -11.79 2.77
N THR A 356 -22.17 -10.67 2.76
CA THR A 356 -22.19 -9.61 3.76
C THR A 356 -22.28 -8.25 3.09
N CYS A 357 -22.80 -7.29 3.85
CA CYS A 357 -22.88 -5.90 3.44
C CYS A 357 -21.53 -5.21 3.65
N GLY A 358 -20.92 -4.70 2.59
CA GLY A 358 -19.82 -3.74 2.65
C GLY A 358 -20.35 -2.31 2.43
N GLU A 359 -20.59 -1.57 3.51
CA GLU A 359 -21.08 -0.19 3.42
C GLU A 359 -19.98 0.85 3.17
N PHE A 360 -20.29 1.86 2.35
CA PHE A 360 -19.49 3.08 2.26
C PHE A 360 -20.36 4.32 1.99
N PRO A 361 -20.16 5.46 2.70
CA PRO A 361 -19.18 5.70 3.77
C PRO A 361 -19.30 4.77 4.99
N PHE A 362 -18.17 4.52 5.67
CA PHE A 362 -18.08 3.50 6.72
C PHE A 362 -18.96 3.81 7.94
N ALA A 363 -19.44 2.78 8.62
CA ALA A 363 -20.06 2.93 9.94
C ALA A 363 -19.07 3.38 11.02
N GLU A 364 -17.78 3.51 10.74
CA GLU A 364 -16.76 4.15 11.58
C GLU A 364 -16.56 5.64 11.23
N THR A 365 -17.40 6.21 10.36
CA THR A 365 -17.37 7.62 9.94
C THR A 365 -18.70 8.36 10.14
N LYS A 366 -18.66 9.66 10.48
CA LYS A 366 -19.88 10.46 10.72
C LYS A 366 -20.79 10.53 9.49
N GLU A 367 -20.20 10.36 8.31
CA GLU A 367 -20.85 10.36 7.01
C GLU A 367 -21.55 9.02 6.70
N GLY A 368 -21.23 7.96 7.43
CA GLY A 368 -21.89 6.65 7.31
C GLY A 368 -23.20 6.56 8.09
N GLY A 369 -23.90 5.43 7.97
CA GLY A 369 -25.19 5.23 8.63
C GLY A 369 -26.39 5.76 7.86
N ILE A 370 -26.25 5.92 6.55
CA ILE A 370 -27.32 6.32 5.66
C ILE A 370 -28.32 5.16 5.53
N ASP A 371 -29.62 5.47 5.44
CA ASP A 371 -30.66 4.47 5.20
C ASP A 371 -30.30 3.62 3.96
N GLY A 372 -30.13 2.31 4.18
CA GLY A 372 -29.72 1.36 3.15
C GLY A 372 -30.61 1.35 1.90
N SER A 373 -31.87 1.74 2.01
CA SER A 373 -32.79 1.85 0.86
C SER A 373 -32.43 2.97 -0.12
N ARG A 374 -31.58 3.90 0.32
CA ARG A 374 -31.07 5.02 -0.48
C ARG A 374 -29.69 4.74 -1.06
N CYS A 375 -29.07 3.59 -0.77
CA CYS A 375 -27.74 3.27 -1.27
C CYS A 375 -27.80 2.53 -2.61
N ALA A 376 -26.75 2.69 -3.40
CA ALA A 376 -26.51 1.88 -4.59
C ALA A 376 -26.13 0.48 -4.11
N GLU A 377 -26.82 -0.55 -4.58
CA GLU A 377 -26.54 -1.93 -4.21
C GLU A 377 -25.80 -2.63 -5.35
N VAL A 378 -24.57 -3.09 -5.10
CA VAL A 378 -23.64 -3.57 -6.13
C VAL A 378 -23.04 -4.92 -5.79
N ILE A 379 -22.71 -5.70 -6.82
CA ILE A 379 -21.87 -6.91 -6.73
C ILE A 379 -20.54 -6.60 -7.43
N PRO A 380 -19.42 -6.51 -6.70
CA PRO A 380 -18.09 -6.44 -7.29
C PRO A 380 -17.69 -7.80 -7.87
N ASN A 381 -17.23 -7.80 -9.12
CA ASN A 381 -16.70 -8.95 -9.82
C ASN A 381 -15.28 -8.62 -10.30
N PHE A 382 -14.29 -9.44 -9.93
CA PHE A 382 -12.93 -9.26 -10.45
C PHE A 382 -12.77 -10.03 -11.75
N ASP A 383 -12.50 -9.32 -12.83
CA ASP A 383 -12.32 -9.91 -14.16
C ASP A 383 -11.31 -9.08 -14.99
N ASN A 384 -10.56 -9.72 -15.88
CA ASN A 384 -9.65 -9.08 -16.83
C ASN A 384 -8.73 -7.99 -16.23
N GLY A 385 -8.17 -8.26 -15.03
CA GLY A 385 -7.25 -7.34 -14.35
C GLY A 385 -7.90 -6.12 -13.67
N GLY A 386 -9.23 -6.06 -13.60
CA GLY A 386 -9.98 -4.95 -13.01
C GLY A 386 -11.21 -5.40 -12.21
N TRP A 387 -11.86 -4.45 -11.54
CA TRP A 387 -13.12 -4.69 -10.84
C TRP A 387 -14.29 -4.17 -11.66
N ASP A 388 -15.19 -5.06 -12.03
CA ASP A 388 -16.47 -4.75 -12.66
C ASP A 388 -17.59 -4.78 -11.62
N PHE A 389 -18.61 -3.93 -11.79
CA PHE A 389 -19.69 -3.79 -10.82
C PHE A 389 -21.04 -4.04 -11.48
N ILE A 390 -21.86 -4.86 -10.85
CA ILE A 390 -23.24 -5.14 -11.26
C ILE A 390 -24.19 -4.48 -10.25
N ALA A 391 -25.08 -3.59 -10.69
CA ALA A 391 -26.10 -3.03 -9.81
C ALA A 391 -27.32 -3.95 -9.70
N LEU A 392 -27.94 -4.00 -8.52
CA LEU A 392 -29.11 -4.85 -8.26
C LEU A 392 -30.45 -4.09 -8.25
N ASN A 393 -30.43 -2.79 -7.96
CA ASN A 393 -31.67 -2.00 -7.75
C ASN A 393 -31.81 -0.77 -8.67
N GLY A 394 -30.87 -0.53 -9.59
CA GLY A 394 -30.95 0.54 -10.59
C GLY A 394 -31.19 -0.05 -11.97
N GLY A 395 -32.38 0.16 -12.54
CA GLY A 395 -32.59 -0.18 -13.96
C GLY A 395 -31.69 0.68 -14.82
N SER A 396 -30.82 0.05 -15.63
CA SER A 396 -29.87 0.60 -16.63
C SER A 396 -28.96 1.80 -16.28
N ASP A 397 -29.38 2.74 -15.44
CA ASP A 397 -28.71 3.99 -15.16
C ASP A 397 -28.40 4.07 -13.66
N LEU A 398 -27.11 4.11 -13.34
CA LEU A 398 -26.63 4.47 -12.01
C LEU A 398 -27.11 5.89 -11.68
N ASP A 399 -27.76 6.09 -10.53
CA ASP A 399 -28.04 7.42 -9.99
C ASP A 399 -26.83 7.89 -9.15
N PRO A 400 -25.97 8.78 -9.67
CA PRO A 400 -24.78 9.24 -8.96
C PRO A 400 -25.12 10.10 -7.73
N THR A 401 -26.38 10.57 -7.60
CA THR A 401 -26.84 11.34 -6.43
C THR A 401 -27.09 10.47 -5.20
N THR A 402 -27.00 9.15 -5.37
CA THR A 402 -27.06 8.19 -4.29
C THR A 402 -25.94 8.45 -3.27
N PRO A 403 -26.24 8.62 -1.97
CA PRO A 403 -25.26 9.05 -0.97
C PRO A 403 -24.33 7.94 -0.44
N CYS A 404 -24.54 6.68 -0.82
CA CYS A 404 -23.81 5.53 -0.29
C CYS A 404 -23.84 4.33 -1.23
N VAL A 405 -22.93 3.37 -1.01
CA VAL A 405 -22.95 2.05 -1.63
C VAL A 405 -23.12 0.95 -0.57
N ARG A 406 -23.83 -0.11 -0.95
CA ARG A 406 -23.91 -1.40 -0.26
C ARG A 406 -23.37 -2.47 -1.20
N ALA A 407 -22.18 -2.96 -0.94
CA ALA A 407 -21.59 -4.03 -1.73
C ALA A 407 -21.97 -5.40 -1.16
N HIS A 408 -22.36 -6.32 -2.03
CA HIS A 408 -22.46 -7.73 -1.69
C HIS A 408 -21.09 -8.39 -1.81
N VAL A 409 -20.51 -8.82 -0.69
CA VAL A 409 -19.16 -9.36 -0.64
C VAL A 409 -19.08 -10.56 0.32
N PRO A 410 -18.24 -11.57 0.02
CA PRO A 410 -17.91 -12.61 1.00
C PRO A 410 -17.40 -12.02 2.32
N ALA A 411 -17.75 -12.64 3.45
CA ALA A 411 -17.36 -12.19 4.79
C ALA A 411 -15.85 -11.96 4.94
N ALA A 412 -15.01 -12.79 4.31
CA ALA A 412 -13.55 -12.63 4.32
C ALA A 412 -13.09 -11.30 3.68
N ASN A 413 -13.81 -10.81 2.67
CA ASN A 413 -13.50 -9.57 1.97
C ASN A 413 -13.90 -8.35 2.78
N LYS A 414 -15.04 -8.45 3.49
CA LYS A 414 -15.43 -7.42 4.44
C LYS A 414 -14.41 -7.34 5.58
N GLN A 415 -14.06 -8.48 6.19
CA GLN A 415 -13.06 -8.52 7.25
C GLN A 415 -11.72 -7.94 6.80
N PHE A 416 -11.26 -8.27 5.58
CA PHE A 416 -10.05 -7.69 5.01
C PHE A 416 -10.08 -6.17 4.91
N ALA A 417 -11.21 -5.60 4.45
CA ALA A 417 -11.40 -4.15 4.42
C ALA A 417 -11.43 -3.53 5.83
N ASP A 418 -12.14 -4.15 6.76
CA ASP A 418 -12.26 -3.68 8.15
C ASP A 418 -10.88 -3.69 8.85
N ASP A 419 -10.07 -4.72 8.61
CA ASP A 419 -8.69 -4.85 9.12
C ASP A 419 -7.80 -3.73 8.58
N GLN A 420 -7.89 -3.42 7.29
CA GLN A 420 -7.14 -2.32 6.68
C GLN A 420 -7.58 -0.96 7.21
N LEU A 421 -8.89 -0.73 7.40
CA LEU A 421 -9.39 0.51 7.97
C LEU A 421 -8.87 0.70 9.40
N SER A 422 -8.94 -0.36 10.21
CA SER A 422 -8.45 -0.37 11.58
C SER A 422 -6.94 -0.14 11.64
N ALA A 423 -6.16 -0.83 10.80
CA ALA A 423 -4.72 -0.64 10.70
C ALA A 423 -4.37 0.79 10.27
N GLY A 424 -5.05 1.32 9.25
CA GLY A 424 -4.83 2.69 8.77
C GLY A 424 -5.17 3.75 9.83
N PHE A 425 -6.21 3.56 10.63
CA PHE A 425 -6.46 4.42 11.80
C PHE A 425 -5.35 4.36 12.85
N GLN A 426 -4.75 3.19 13.06
CA GLN A 426 -3.62 3.02 13.98
C GLN A 426 -2.34 3.67 13.44
N ASP A 427 -1.98 3.36 12.19
CA ASP A 427 -0.76 3.83 11.54
C ASP A 427 -0.76 5.34 11.35
N GLN A 428 -1.92 5.91 11.01
CA GLN A 428 -2.09 7.35 10.89
C GLN A 428 -2.52 8.01 12.19
N ARG A 429 -2.69 7.27 13.29
CA ARG A 429 -3.25 7.78 14.55
C ARG A 429 -4.51 8.64 14.38
N VAL A 430 -5.47 8.21 13.57
CA VAL A 430 -6.73 8.96 13.41
C VAL A 430 -7.54 8.81 14.69
N ILE A 431 -7.93 9.89 15.36
CA ILE A 431 -8.75 9.85 16.58
C ILE A 431 -10.22 10.22 16.31
N ASP A 432 -11.10 10.04 17.29
CA ASP A 432 -12.51 10.44 17.16
C ASP A 432 -12.65 11.91 16.72
N ALA A 433 -13.61 12.17 15.84
CA ALA A 433 -13.86 13.45 15.20
C ALA A 433 -12.73 14.02 14.31
N GLU A 434 -11.64 13.29 14.10
CA GLU A 434 -10.59 13.69 13.16
C GLU A 434 -11.01 13.37 11.71
N GLN A 435 -10.81 14.35 10.83
CA GLN A 435 -11.03 14.15 9.40
C GLN A 435 -9.84 13.41 8.77
N PHE A 436 -10.11 12.54 7.80
CA PHE A 436 -9.10 11.77 7.08
C PHE A 436 -9.45 11.62 5.60
N GLU A 437 -8.42 11.50 4.77
CA GLU A 437 -8.52 11.06 3.38
C GLU A 437 -8.46 9.53 3.35
N LEU A 438 -9.30 8.90 2.54
CA LEU A 438 -9.20 7.48 2.25
C LEU A 438 -8.54 7.32 0.89
N LYS A 439 -7.29 6.89 0.90
CA LYS A 439 -6.54 6.67 -0.33
C LYS A 439 -6.46 5.19 -0.63
N VAL A 440 -7.14 4.77 -1.68
CA VAL A 440 -7.04 3.39 -2.13
C VAL A 440 -5.98 3.28 -3.20
N THR A 441 -4.99 2.42 -2.96
CA THR A 441 -4.03 2.01 -3.99
C THR A 441 -4.50 0.72 -4.60
N ALA A 442 -4.73 0.74 -5.91
CA ALA A 442 -4.71 -0.46 -6.68
C ALA A 442 -3.33 -1.09 -6.57
N THR A 443 -3.23 -2.25 -5.91
CA THR A 443 -2.10 -3.15 -6.16
C THR A 443 -2.31 -3.71 -7.56
N SER A 444 -1.87 -2.95 -8.58
CA SER A 444 -1.47 -3.58 -9.84
C SER A 444 -0.48 -4.67 -9.44
N PRO A 445 -0.50 -5.86 -10.07
CA PRO A 445 0.69 -6.66 -10.08
C PRO A 445 1.77 -5.72 -10.61
N GLY A 446 2.77 -5.35 -9.81
CA GLY A 446 3.96 -4.77 -10.40
C GLY A 446 4.35 -5.71 -11.53
N SER A 447 4.66 -5.16 -12.72
CA SER A 447 5.10 -5.89 -13.92
C SER A 447 5.66 -7.24 -13.51
N CYS A 448 5.05 -8.34 -13.96
CA CYS A 448 5.30 -9.67 -13.40
C CYS A 448 6.80 -10.00 -13.36
N LEU A 449 7.62 -9.29 -14.15
CA LEU A 449 9.08 -9.28 -14.16
C LEU A 449 9.71 -9.10 -12.78
N ASN A 450 9.07 -8.34 -11.89
CA ASN A 450 9.56 -8.04 -10.54
C ASN A 450 9.14 -9.08 -9.49
N ASN A 451 8.18 -9.94 -9.81
CA ASN A 451 7.52 -10.84 -8.86
C ASN A 451 7.56 -12.30 -9.34
N ALA A 452 8.78 -12.80 -9.58
CA ALA A 452 8.98 -14.19 -9.99
C ALA A 452 8.56 -15.17 -8.86
N PRO A 453 7.60 -16.08 -9.09
CA PRO A 453 7.21 -17.06 -8.09
C PRO A 453 8.36 -18.00 -7.73
N SER A 454 8.34 -18.54 -6.51
CA SER A 454 9.28 -19.61 -6.13
C SER A 454 9.18 -20.80 -7.09
N GLY A 455 10.35 -21.34 -7.47
CA GLY A 455 10.48 -22.43 -8.45
C GLY A 455 10.44 -21.98 -9.92
N SER A 456 10.34 -20.68 -10.20
CA SER A 456 10.49 -20.15 -11.56
C SER A 456 11.96 -20.13 -12.00
N ARG A 457 12.18 -20.25 -13.31
CA ARG A 457 13.47 -20.02 -13.96
C ARG A 457 13.45 -18.71 -14.73
N ARG A 458 14.60 -18.04 -14.84
CA ARG A 458 14.74 -16.86 -15.68
C ARG A 458 14.61 -17.21 -17.16
N SER A 459 13.95 -16.35 -17.93
CA SER A 459 13.85 -16.41 -19.39
C SER A 459 13.92 -14.99 -19.93
N GLY A 460 15.05 -14.60 -20.54
CA GLY A 460 15.29 -13.22 -20.93
C GLY A 460 15.28 -12.28 -19.72
N ASN A 461 14.55 -11.17 -19.81
CA ASN A 461 14.29 -10.28 -18.66
C ASN A 461 13.10 -10.73 -17.79
N GLY A 462 12.42 -11.83 -18.15
CA GLY A 462 11.28 -12.38 -17.42
C GLY A 462 11.56 -13.75 -16.79
N TRP A 463 10.51 -14.55 -16.64
CA TRP A 463 10.58 -15.86 -15.99
C TRP A 463 9.53 -16.83 -16.52
N ILE A 464 9.79 -18.13 -16.34
CA ILE A 464 8.90 -19.25 -16.68
C ILE A 464 8.77 -20.16 -15.46
N LYS A 465 7.57 -20.66 -15.19
CA LYS A 465 7.30 -21.67 -14.18
C LYS A 465 6.32 -22.70 -14.72
N ASN A 466 6.73 -23.95 -14.69
CA ASN A 466 5.87 -25.08 -15.02
C ASN A 466 5.65 -25.93 -13.78
N THR A 467 4.44 -26.43 -13.61
CA THR A 467 4.10 -27.37 -12.56
C THR A 467 3.68 -28.70 -13.17
N THR A 468 3.89 -29.75 -12.39
CA THR A 468 3.49 -31.11 -12.73
C THR A 468 2.67 -31.72 -11.60
N GLU A 469 1.99 -32.81 -11.90
CA GLU A 469 1.42 -33.70 -10.89
C GLU A 469 1.69 -35.16 -11.27
N THR A 470 1.70 -36.05 -10.28
CA THR A 470 1.92 -37.47 -10.48
C THR A 470 0.67 -38.14 -11.05
N VAL A 471 0.87 -39.01 -12.05
CA VAL A 471 -0.12 -39.96 -12.56
C VAL A 471 0.33 -41.40 -12.31
N PRO A 472 -0.61 -42.35 -12.16
CA PRO A 472 -0.29 -43.74 -11.86
C PRO A 472 0.58 -44.42 -12.93
N HIS A 473 0.48 -43.96 -14.19
CA HIS A 473 1.08 -44.61 -15.34
C HIS A 473 1.56 -43.58 -16.39
N ILE A 474 2.72 -43.81 -17.00
CA ILE A 474 3.20 -43.04 -18.17
C ILE A 474 2.34 -43.30 -19.41
N ARG A 475 1.75 -44.50 -19.50
CA ARG A 475 0.76 -44.92 -20.49
C ARG A 475 -0.54 -45.31 -19.78
N LYS A 476 -1.63 -44.58 -20.00
CA LYS A 476 -2.93 -44.91 -19.39
C LYS A 476 -3.46 -46.24 -19.92
N THR A 477 -3.17 -46.57 -21.19
CA THR A 477 -3.62 -47.83 -21.79
C THR A 477 -2.84 -49.06 -21.33
N ASP A 478 -1.71 -48.88 -20.65
CA ASP A 478 -0.85 -49.94 -20.13
C ASP A 478 -0.59 -49.74 -18.63
N THR A 479 -1.40 -50.40 -17.81
CA THR A 479 -1.32 -50.36 -16.35
C THR A 479 -0.08 -51.03 -15.78
N SER A 480 0.75 -51.68 -16.60
CA SER A 480 2.08 -52.16 -16.18
C SER A 480 3.17 -51.09 -16.28
N SER A 481 2.86 -49.97 -16.93
CA SER A 481 3.79 -48.87 -17.10
C SER A 481 4.00 -48.12 -15.77
N PRO A 482 5.22 -47.61 -15.49
CA PRO A 482 5.52 -46.97 -14.21
C PRO A 482 4.76 -45.63 -14.07
N ALA A 483 4.65 -45.16 -12.83
CA ALA A 483 4.16 -43.82 -12.54
C ALA A 483 5.01 -42.75 -13.22
N ALA A 484 4.38 -41.62 -13.57
CA ALA A 484 5.03 -40.52 -14.25
C ALA A 484 4.46 -39.18 -13.77
N GLU A 485 5.00 -38.09 -14.30
CA GLU A 485 4.48 -36.74 -14.09
C GLU A 485 3.81 -36.23 -15.36
N ARG A 486 2.67 -35.54 -15.21
CA ARG A 486 2.03 -34.78 -16.30
C ARG A 486 2.07 -33.29 -15.98
N ALA A 487 2.12 -32.45 -17.01
CA ALA A 487 2.08 -31.00 -16.85
C ALA A 487 0.70 -30.53 -16.35
N THR A 488 0.66 -29.50 -15.49
CA THR A 488 -0.61 -29.00 -14.91
C THR A 488 -0.86 -27.53 -15.16
N VAL A 489 0.14 -26.68 -14.97
CA VAL A 489 0.06 -25.25 -15.26
C VAL A 489 1.42 -24.79 -15.75
N ALA A 490 1.42 -23.98 -16.80
CA ALA A 490 2.61 -23.32 -17.32
C ALA A 490 2.38 -21.81 -17.31
N GLN A 491 3.23 -21.08 -16.59
CA GLN A 491 3.17 -19.63 -16.43
C GLN A 491 4.45 -19.01 -16.97
N ALA A 492 4.33 -17.86 -17.60
CA ALA A 492 5.44 -17.03 -17.98
C ALA A 492 5.14 -15.56 -17.71
N CYS A 493 6.19 -14.83 -17.34
CA CYS A 493 6.21 -13.40 -17.48
C CYS A 493 7.17 -13.03 -18.59
N LEU A 494 6.67 -12.38 -19.63
CA LEU A 494 7.40 -12.05 -20.85
C LEU A 494 7.66 -10.55 -20.88
N GLY A 495 8.91 -10.13 -21.05
CA GLY A 495 9.27 -8.73 -21.27
C GLY A 495 9.88 -8.52 -22.64
N LYS A 496 10.22 -7.27 -22.98
CA LYS A 496 10.75 -6.90 -24.31
C LYS A 496 12.00 -7.68 -24.73
N ALA A 497 12.79 -8.15 -23.78
CA ALA A 497 14.00 -8.95 -24.02
C ALA A 497 13.73 -10.45 -23.86
N TYR A 498 12.61 -10.94 -24.39
CA TYR A 498 12.30 -12.37 -24.41
C TYR A 498 13.29 -13.13 -25.32
N VAL A 499 13.53 -14.40 -25.01
CA VAL A 499 14.55 -15.22 -25.68
C VAL A 499 13.93 -16.48 -26.26
N LYS A 500 14.52 -17.00 -27.34
CA LYS A 500 14.15 -18.31 -27.86
C LYS A 500 14.65 -19.41 -26.91
N GLY A 501 13.78 -20.33 -26.57
CA GLY A 501 14.07 -21.56 -25.84
C GLY A 501 14.48 -22.69 -26.78
N THR A 502 14.25 -23.92 -26.35
CA THR A 502 14.71 -25.12 -27.06
C THR A 502 13.56 -25.85 -27.77
N GLU A 503 13.91 -26.48 -28.90
CA GLU A 503 12.98 -27.34 -29.64
C GLU A 503 12.62 -28.58 -28.83
N ALA A 504 11.44 -29.15 -29.07
CA ALA A 504 11.03 -30.40 -28.43
C ALA A 504 11.91 -31.56 -28.94
N THR A 505 12.56 -32.29 -28.05
CA THR A 505 13.34 -33.48 -28.41
C THR A 505 12.44 -34.67 -28.72
N ARG A 506 13.03 -35.75 -29.23
CA ARG A 506 12.32 -36.99 -29.59
C ARG A 506 11.94 -37.87 -28.40
N SER A 507 12.16 -37.43 -27.17
CA SER A 507 11.91 -38.24 -25.98
C SER A 507 10.44 -38.51 -25.72
N ALA A 508 10.20 -39.47 -24.83
CA ALA A 508 8.86 -39.86 -24.40
C ALA A 508 8.38 -38.92 -23.29
N ILE A 509 7.36 -38.12 -23.60
CA ILE A 509 6.58 -37.39 -22.60
C ILE A 509 5.39 -38.27 -22.16
N THR A 510 4.84 -38.04 -20.97
CA THR A 510 3.68 -38.76 -20.45
C THR A 510 2.52 -38.74 -21.46
N GLY A 511 1.95 -39.90 -21.77
CA GLY A 511 0.89 -40.07 -22.76
C GLY A 511 1.34 -40.06 -24.23
N TRP A 512 2.63 -39.91 -24.54
CA TRP A 512 3.09 -39.84 -25.94
C TRP A 512 2.79 -41.12 -26.74
N GLU A 513 3.04 -42.29 -26.16
CA GLU A 513 2.78 -43.57 -26.82
C GLU A 513 1.27 -43.86 -26.94
N ASP A 514 0.47 -43.48 -25.94
CA ASP A 514 -1.00 -43.53 -26.04
C ASP A 514 -1.49 -42.69 -27.23
N ALA A 515 -0.95 -41.48 -27.42
CA ALA A 515 -1.30 -40.61 -28.55
C ALA A 515 -0.91 -41.24 -29.89
N GLN A 516 0.29 -41.85 -29.98
CA GLN A 516 0.74 -42.57 -31.17
C GLN A 516 -0.16 -43.76 -31.51
N ASN A 517 -0.55 -44.53 -30.50
CA ASN A 517 -1.46 -45.66 -30.67
C ASN A 517 -2.83 -45.20 -31.18
N PHE A 518 -3.39 -44.12 -30.62
CA PHE A 518 -4.65 -43.54 -31.09
C PHE A 518 -4.56 -43.04 -32.54
N ALA A 519 -3.49 -42.30 -32.87
CA ALA A 519 -3.27 -41.80 -34.23
C ALA A 519 -3.03 -42.92 -35.26
N GLY A 520 -2.62 -44.11 -34.81
CA GLY A 520 -2.43 -45.30 -35.65
C GLY A 520 -3.70 -46.12 -35.89
N LEU A 521 -4.83 -45.78 -35.28
CA LEU A 521 -6.09 -46.53 -35.45
C LEU A 521 -6.64 -46.39 -36.88
N PRO A 522 -7.21 -47.47 -37.47
CA PRO A 522 -7.87 -47.40 -38.77
C PRO A 522 -8.99 -46.34 -38.77
N GLY A 523 -8.97 -45.44 -39.75
CA GLY A 523 -9.98 -44.38 -39.88
C GLY A 523 -9.68 -43.08 -39.13
N VAL A 524 -8.55 -42.99 -38.43
CA VAL A 524 -7.99 -41.73 -37.93
C VAL A 524 -7.09 -41.13 -39.02
N PRO A 525 -7.26 -39.86 -39.42
CA PRO A 525 -6.41 -39.26 -40.44
C PRO A 525 -4.94 -39.19 -39.99
N THR A 526 -4.01 -39.37 -40.93
CA THR A 526 -2.55 -39.37 -40.69
C THR A 526 -1.98 -37.97 -40.43
N ALA A 527 -2.69 -37.11 -39.69
CA ALA A 527 -2.11 -35.83 -39.28
C ALA A 527 -0.92 -36.08 -38.34
N GLY A 528 0.08 -35.21 -38.41
CA GLY A 528 1.23 -35.31 -37.52
C GLY A 528 0.82 -35.11 -36.05
N LEU A 529 1.42 -35.88 -35.15
CA LEU A 529 1.44 -35.56 -33.73
C LEU A 529 2.58 -34.58 -33.44
N ALA A 530 2.41 -33.77 -32.41
CA ALA A 530 3.41 -32.85 -31.92
C ALA A 530 3.54 -32.95 -30.41
N ARG A 531 4.73 -32.62 -29.91
CA ARG A 531 4.94 -32.32 -28.49
C ARG A 531 4.67 -30.83 -28.35
N CYS A 532 3.46 -30.47 -27.97
CA CYS A 532 3.06 -29.07 -27.84
C CYS A 532 3.75 -28.47 -26.62
N HIS A 533 4.51 -27.41 -26.85
CA HIS A 533 4.96 -26.52 -25.79
C HIS A 533 3.77 -25.82 -25.13
N LEU A 534 3.71 -25.80 -23.81
CA LEU A 534 2.74 -25.01 -23.05
C LEU A 534 3.16 -23.54 -23.03
N ILE A 535 4.41 -23.25 -22.64
CA ILE A 535 5.07 -21.99 -22.99
C ILE A 535 5.82 -22.20 -24.30
N ALA A 536 5.43 -21.51 -25.37
CA ALA A 536 6.05 -21.65 -26.68
C ALA A 536 7.57 -21.45 -26.66
N ASN A 537 8.29 -22.14 -27.54
CA ASN A 537 9.75 -21.99 -27.62
C ASN A 537 10.17 -20.55 -27.98
N VAL A 538 9.34 -19.80 -28.71
CA VAL A 538 9.59 -18.39 -29.04
C VAL A 538 9.60 -17.51 -27.80
N PHE A 539 8.95 -17.92 -26.71
CA PHE A 539 8.91 -17.22 -25.41
C PHE A 539 9.93 -17.74 -24.39
N GLY A 540 10.80 -18.67 -24.78
CA GLY A 540 11.81 -19.27 -23.89
C GLY A 540 11.38 -20.60 -23.26
N GLY A 541 10.23 -21.13 -23.68
CA GLY A 541 9.84 -22.49 -23.34
C GLY A 541 10.88 -23.50 -23.79
N THR A 542 11.17 -24.48 -22.93
CA THR A 542 12.11 -25.54 -23.28
C THR A 542 11.38 -26.83 -23.62
N GLY A 543 12.06 -27.70 -24.37
CA GLY A 543 11.51 -28.98 -24.80
C GLY A 543 12.52 -30.13 -24.84
N GLN A 544 13.73 -29.96 -24.31
CA GLN A 544 14.73 -31.04 -24.28
C GLN A 544 14.65 -31.82 -22.96
N ASP A 545 15.35 -32.96 -22.90
CA ASP A 545 15.36 -33.79 -21.68
C ASP A 545 16.30 -33.22 -20.63
N ASP A 546 17.45 -32.71 -21.07
CA ASP A 546 18.51 -32.17 -20.24
C ASP A 546 18.21 -30.77 -19.69
N ASP A 547 17.20 -30.10 -20.23
CA ASP A 547 16.71 -28.79 -19.75
C ASP A 547 15.38 -28.87 -18.96
N GLY A 548 14.92 -30.09 -18.66
CA GLY A 548 13.65 -30.33 -17.95
C GLY A 548 12.40 -29.96 -18.76
N GLY A 549 12.53 -29.80 -20.08
CA GLY A 549 11.47 -29.39 -21.00
C GLY A 549 10.27 -30.32 -21.06
N GLN A 550 10.41 -31.57 -20.60
CA GLN A 550 9.29 -32.53 -20.49
C GLN A 550 8.11 -31.97 -19.67
N THR A 551 8.38 -31.12 -18.67
CA THR A 551 7.35 -30.45 -17.85
C THR A 551 6.58 -29.35 -18.59
N ASN A 552 7.09 -28.92 -19.74
CA ASN A 552 6.49 -27.89 -20.61
C ASN A 552 5.77 -28.49 -21.81
N LEU A 553 5.65 -29.83 -21.90
CA LEU A 553 5.19 -30.51 -23.10
C LEU A 553 3.96 -31.37 -22.82
N VAL A 554 3.03 -31.37 -23.76
CA VAL A 554 1.90 -32.31 -23.80
C VAL A 554 1.76 -32.97 -25.18
N PRO A 555 1.31 -34.23 -25.27
CA PRO A 555 0.97 -34.84 -26.55
C PRO A 555 -0.21 -34.10 -27.19
N CYS A 556 -0.08 -33.75 -28.47
CA CYS A 556 -1.12 -33.02 -29.18
C CYS A 556 -1.10 -33.25 -30.68
N TRP A 557 -2.14 -32.79 -31.36
CA TRP A 557 -2.13 -32.72 -32.82
C TRP A 557 -1.27 -31.55 -33.33
N GLN A 558 -0.43 -31.83 -34.33
CA GLN A 558 0.34 -30.80 -35.04
C GLN A 558 -0.58 -29.79 -35.72
N VAL A 559 -1.65 -30.26 -36.37
CA VAL A 559 -2.71 -29.41 -36.93
C VAL A 559 -3.97 -29.63 -36.10
N GLY A 560 -4.42 -28.60 -35.38
CA GLY A 560 -5.36 -28.70 -34.27
C GLY A 560 -4.89 -27.84 -33.11
N MET A 561 -4.45 -28.45 -32.02
CA MET A 561 -3.98 -27.74 -30.83
C MET A 561 -2.69 -26.96 -31.07
N ASN A 562 -1.66 -27.55 -31.71
CA ASN A 562 -0.37 -26.87 -31.90
C ASN A 562 -0.49 -25.70 -32.89
N THR A 563 -0.92 -26.00 -34.12
CA THR A 563 -1.04 -25.04 -35.22
C THR A 563 -2.41 -25.15 -35.90
N GLY A 564 -2.88 -24.06 -36.51
CA GLY A 564 -4.21 -23.99 -37.13
C GLY A 564 -4.94 -22.74 -36.69
N THR A 565 -6.27 -22.72 -36.82
CA THR A 565 -7.11 -21.64 -36.28
C THR A 565 -8.49 -22.19 -35.89
N PRO A 566 -8.91 -22.05 -34.62
CA PRO A 566 -8.11 -21.64 -33.46
C PRO A 566 -7.07 -22.72 -33.08
N SER A 567 -5.91 -22.32 -32.57
CA SER A 567 -4.85 -23.17 -32.01
C SER A 567 -4.06 -22.39 -30.96
N MET A 568 -3.11 -23.04 -30.28
CA MET A 568 -2.17 -22.35 -29.40
C MET A 568 -1.38 -21.27 -30.16
N ARG A 569 -0.93 -21.59 -31.38
CA ARG A 569 -0.26 -20.62 -32.25
C ARG A 569 -1.10 -19.42 -32.67
N THR A 570 -2.37 -19.62 -33.02
CA THR A 570 -3.24 -18.56 -33.56
C THR A 570 -4.66 -18.66 -32.99
N PRO A 571 -5.14 -17.64 -32.27
CA PRO A 571 -4.56 -16.28 -32.15
C PRO A 571 -3.51 -16.11 -31.03
N CYS A 572 -3.47 -17.00 -30.03
CA CYS A 572 -2.82 -16.74 -28.74
C CYS A 572 -1.33 -16.35 -28.83
N GLU A 573 -0.45 -17.26 -29.27
CA GLU A 573 0.98 -16.98 -29.34
C GLU A 573 1.30 -15.87 -30.35
N SER A 574 0.60 -15.82 -31.48
CA SER A 574 0.80 -14.77 -32.49
C SER A 574 0.49 -13.36 -31.97
N ASP A 575 -0.54 -13.20 -31.16
CA ASP A 575 -0.91 -11.90 -30.60
C ASP A 575 0.06 -11.45 -29.51
N VAL A 576 0.59 -12.40 -28.71
CA VAL A 576 1.66 -12.12 -27.74
C VAL A 576 2.94 -11.66 -28.42
N VAL A 577 3.37 -12.35 -29.49
CA VAL A 577 4.54 -11.91 -30.28
C VAL A 577 4.31 -10.51 -30.83
N LYS A 578 3.15 -10.25 -31.42
CA LYS A 578 2.79 -8.94 -31.98
C LYS A 578 2.88 -7.83 -30.93
N GLU A 579 2.43 -8.10 -29.70
CA GLU A 579 2.47 -7.12 -28.62
C GLU A 579 3.90 -6.92 -28.07
N LEU A 580 4.68 -7.99 -27.88
CA LEU A 580 6.09 -7.89 -27.43
C LEU A 580 6.96 -7.13 -28.44
N ASP A 581 6.68 -7.30 -29.74
CA ASP A 581 7.37 -6.63 -30.84
C ASP A 581 6.84 -5.21 -31.12
N ALA A 582 5.78 -4.76 -30.42
CA ALA A 582 5.24 -3.42 -30.63
C ALA A 582 6.26 -2.33 -30.21
N ASP A 583 6.37 -1.29 -31.01
CA ASP A 583 7.29 -0.17 -30.75
C ASP A 583 7.01 0.50 -29.41
N ASP A 584 5.73 0.55 -29.00
CA ASP A 584 5.28 1.16 -27.75
C ASP A 584 5.47 0.26 -26.52
N PHE A 585 5.80 -1.04 -26.69
CA PHE A 585 6.08 -1.95 -25.59
C PHE A 585 7.36 -1.50 -24.87
N GLY A 586 7.24 -0.95 -23.68
CA GLY A 586 8.34 -0.41 -22.88
C GLY A 586 9.26 -1.49 -22.29
N PRO A 587 10.44 -1.11 -21.78
CA PRO A 587 11.37 -2.05 -21.14
C PRO A 587 10.84 -2.66 -19.83
N ASP A 588 9.92 -1.96 -19.16
CA ASP A 588 9.28 -2.39 -17.91
C ASP A 588 7.86 -2.97 -18.12
N ASP A 589 7.38 -2.98 -19.37
CA ASP A 589 6.13 -3.64 -19.75
C ASP A 589 6.32 -5.17 -19.72
N SER A 590 5.24 -5.89 -19.46
CA SER A 590 5.27 -7.35 -19.34
C SER A 590 3.97 -7.99 -19.77
N ILE A 591 4.02 -9.21 -20.31
CA ILE A 591 2.84 -10.04 -20.54
C ILE A 591 2.88 -11.20 -19.55
N PHE A 592 1.87 -11.29 -18.70
CA PHE A 592 1.60 -12.50 -17.93
C PHE A 592 0.85 -13.48 -18.82
N TYR A 593 1.48 -14.62 -19.10
CA TYR A 593 0.98 -15.64 -20.01
C TYR A 593 0.82 -16.96 -19.26
N GLU A 594 -0.36 -17.56 -19.33
CA GLU A 594 -0.69 -18.79 -18.61
C GLU A 594 -1.35 -19.80 -19.54
N VAL A 595 -0.95 -21.07 -19.39
CA VAL A 595 -1.54 -22.21 -20.10
C VAL A 595 -1.83 -23.33 -19.11
N THR A 596 -3.08 -23.78 -19.07
CA THR A 596 -3.57 -24.81 -18.16
C THR A 596 -4.18 -25.97 -18.95
N PRO A 597 -3.48 -27.10 -19.07
CA PRO A 597 -4.04 -28.34 -19.63
C PRO A 597 -5.30 -28.81 -18.90
N VAL A 598 -6.32 -29.17 -19.66
CA VAL A 598 -7.57 -29.75 -19.15
C VAL A 598 -7.55 -31.26 -19.37
N TYR A 599 -7.65 -32.01 -18.28
CA TYR A 599 -7.67 -33.47 -18.29
C TYR A 599 -9.08 -33.99 -18.03
N GLN A 600 -9.43 -35.16 -18.60
CA GLN A 600 -10.74 -35.75 -18.40
C GLN A 600 -10.96 -36.23 -16.96
N ASN A 601 -9.89 -36.73 -16.32
CA ASN A 601 -9.88 -37.21 -14.94
C ASN A 601 -8.45 -37.28 -14.37
N ALA A 602 -8.34 -37.71 -13.11
CA ALA A 602 -7.07 -37.83 -12.39
C ALA A 602 -6.07 -38.82 -13.01
N GLU A 603 -6.52 -39.76 -13.85
CA GLU A 603 -5.67 -40.78 -14.48
C GLU A 603 -5.28 -40.41 -15.94
N SER A 604 -5.80 -39.32 -16.48
CA SER A 604 -5.58 -38.93 -17.88
C SER A 604 -4.12 -38.55 -18.13
N THR A 605 -3.47 -39.19 -19.10
CA THR A 605 -2.07 -38.85 -19.46
C THR A 605 -1.97 -37.77 -20.53
N ILE A 606 -3.05 -37.53 -21.28
CA ILE A 606 -3.14 -36.55 -22.38
C ILE A 606 -4.30 -35.59 -22.08
N PRO A 607 -4.13 -34.27 -22.24
CA PRO A 607 -5.22 -33.33 -22.03
C PRO A 607 -6.23 -33.36 -23.19
N VAL A 608 -7.50 -33.13 -22.87
CA VAL A 608 -8.58 -32.93 -23.86
C VAL A 608 -8.51 -31.56 -24.54
N GLY A 609 -7.75 -30.63 -23.98
CA GLY A 609 -7.51 -29.28 -24.49
C GLY A 609 -6.70 -28.45 -23.49
N VAL A 610 -6.51 -27.17 -23.76
CA VAL A 610 -5.84 -26.22 -22.86
C VAL A 610 -6.69 -24.95 -22.72
N HIS A 611 -6.69 -24.36 -21.53
CA HIS A 611 -7.04 -22.95 -21.34
C HIS A 611 -5.79 -22.11 -21.48
N MET A 612 -5.90 -20.96 -22.13
CA MET A 612 -4.79 -20.04 -22.36
C MET A 612 -5.25 -18.61 -22.07
N SER A 613 -4.42 -17.84 -21.40
CA SER A 613 -4.64 -16.40 -21.22
C SER A 613 -3.34 -15.61 -21.39
N GLY A 614 -3.45 -14.37 -21.85
CA GLY A 614 -2.34 -13.44 -21.98
C GLY A 614 -2.77 -12.05 -21.56
N THR A 615 -2.15 -11.49 -20.52
CA THR A 615 -2.45 -10.14 -20.01
C THR A 615 -1.22 -9.26 -20.12
N LEU A 616 -1.29 -8.20 -20.93
CA LEU A 616 -0.28 -7.16 -20.93
C LEU A 616 -0.43 -6.32 -19.66
N VAL A 617 0.69 -6.01 -19.03
CA VAL A 617 0.86 -5.14 -17.87
C VAL A 617 1.96 -4.15 -18.21
N ARG A 618 1.58 -2.90 -18.42
CA ARG A 618 2.50 -1.80 -18.74
C ARG A 618 3.17 -1.27 -17.48
N ALA A 619 4.30 -0.58 -17.64
CA ALA A 619 5.08 0.04 -16.56
C ALA A 619 4.29 1.06 -15.72
N ASN A 620 3.27 1.66 -16.32
CA ASN A 620 2.36 2.58 -15.65
C ASN A 620 1.29 1.87 -14.80
N GLY A 621 1.20 0.53 -14.85
CA GLY A 621 0.20 -0.29 -14.17
C GLY A 621 -1.05 -0.59 -15.00
N TRP A 622 -1.12 -0.10 -16.25
CA TRP A 622 -2.21 -0.44 -17.16
C TRP A 622 -2.15 -1.90 -17.56
N SER A 623 -3.29 -2.58 -17.52
CA SER A 623 -3.38 -3.95 -18.00
C SER A 623 -4.59 -4.18 -18.88
N HIS A 624 -4.43 -5.05 -19.87
CA HIS A 624 -5.51 -5.52 -20.72
C HIS A 624 -5.20 -6.92 -21.23
N PRO A 625 -6.24 -7.71 -21.56
CA PRO A 625 -6.02 -8.96 -22.26
C PRO A 625 -5.39 -8.68 -23.63
N VAL A 626 -4.29 -9.39 -23.91
CA VAL A 626 -3.78 -9.57 -25.28
C VAL A 626 -4.73 -10.49 -26.03
N PHE A 627 -5.26 -11.50 -25.33
CA PHE A 627 -6.38 -12.33 -25.71
C PHE A 627 -7.07 -12.84 -24.42
N ASP A 628 -8.39 -13.05 -24.47
CA ASP A 628 -9.20 -13.53 -23.34
C ASP A 628 -8.89 -15.01 -23.01
N ASP A 629 -9.46 -15.56 -21.92
CA ASP A 629 -9.32 -16.99 -21.62
C ASP A 629 -9.88 -17.86 -22.77
N MET A 630 -8.98 -18.44 -23.54
CA MET A 630 -9.28 -19.23 -24.72
C MET A 630 -9.13 -20.72 -24.44
N TYR A 631 -10.19 -21.48 -24.68
CA TYR A 631 -10.14 -22.93 -24.70
C TYR A 631 -9.75 -23.45 -26.10
N ILE A 632 -8.63 -24.18 -26.19
CA ILE A 632 -8.15 -24.83 -27.40
C ILE A 632 -8.29 -26.34 -27.24
N SER A 633 -9.16 -26.97 -28.04
CA SER A 633 -9.37 -28.42 -27.98
C SER A 633 -8.18 -29.20 -28.55
N ASN A 634 -7.85 -30.34 -27.95
CA ASN A 634 -6.84 -31.27 -28.45
C ASN A 634 -7.38 -32.21 -29.54
N THR A 635 -8.12 -31.63 -30.48
CA THR A 635 -8.74 -32.31 -31.62
C THR A 635 -7.92 -32.15 -32.88
N GLN A 636 -8.12 -33.03 -33.85
CA GLN A 636 -7.43 -32.93 -35.12
C GLN A 636 -8.06 -31.82 -35.95
N ALA A 637 -7.29 -30.76 -36.23
CA ALA A 637 -7.79 -29.49 -36.74
C ALA A 637 -8.99 -28.95 -35.91
N ASN A 638 -9.78 -28.03 -36.47
CA ASN A 638 -10.99 -27.50 -35.85
C ASN A 638 -12.23 -28.36 -36.19
N THR A 639 -12.09 -29.69 -36.12
CA THR A 639 -13.19 -30.61 -36.50
C THR A 639 -14.06 -31.02 -35.31
N GLY A 640 -13.56 -30.85 -34.07
CA GLY A 640 -14.19 -31.43 -32.88
C GLY A 640 -14.06 -32.95 -32.80
N LEU A 641 -13.46 -33.61 -33.80
CA LEU A 641 -13.27 -35.05 -33.88
C LEU A 641 -11.85 -35.44 -33.48
N TYR A 642 -11.68 -36.71 -33.15
CA TYR A 642 -10.36 -37.32 -32.86
C TYR A 642 -9.61 -36.58 -31.74
N ASN A 643 -10.28 -36.27 -30.63
CA ASN A 643 -9.63 -35.69 -29.46
C ASN A 643 -8.60 -36.68 -28.89
N LEU A 644 -7.36 -36.23 -28.64
CA LEU A 644 -6.29 -37.07 -28.07
C LEU A 644 -6.40 -37.27 -26.56
N GLY A 645 -7.21 -36.46 -25.87
CA GLY A 645 -7.41 -36.59 -24.45
C GLY A 645 -8.00 -37.95 -24.10
N ASN A 646 -7.20 -38.75 -23.41
CA ASN A 646 -7.59 -40.11 -23.03
C ASN A 646 -8.69 -40.16 -21.99
#